data_AF-A0A967AJV6-F1
#
_entry.id   AF-A0A967AJV6-F1
#
_cell.length_a   1.000
_cell.length_b   1.000
_cell.length_c   1.000
_cell.angle_alpha   90.00
_cell.angle_beta   90.00
_cell.angle_gamma   90.00
#
_symmetry.space_group_name_H-M   'P 1'
#
loop_
_entity.id
_entity.type
_entity.pdbx_description
1 polymer ?
#
loop_
_entity_poly.entity_id
_entity_poly.type
_entity_poly.pdbx_seq_one_letter_code
_entity_poly.pdbx_strand_id
1 'polypeptide(L)'
;MKSTWLLMLLGLVLLATPAYADLCDSVKDTTTTSETKKDVDFYEELFPDTEDRGHRMWNEVILQCNRQRDTKGNDVAKITASSGNNADKLILKQKDLEPKVIRGHYNFFGTVFTQLKYVYVLSKQGGVWTMIIPYRPIINDVVPNRVDFNKEHAGQLYDATQIESASTSAGKQVFVLKSSAKPIASTLCSTSTYFPGEADAYVSKRLHQRDPENKAISLGKIEYKYGKDDTYSDNDWGCRVDKNQELYWKPDPNVNQAVKVKPEDWILDNFVRTAESYWSIKDLFQLKLLMKERNESQFPKSTLNLLEDKDHLTIRFATKFLPYDFNQMYKSNLIQFNNFSTMTTDGTYWHEVGHAFGLDDEYGKVKDKKDGVEYKDNGCDNEQYANWSPKTYQMCDAGTSEKRTIYHYLAVSRYLTKQKECNADNDCGSGEYCNAGVDFKKNQCMAKKADDQTCDIAGGGHQCKSGYCKLSRCYTPNSVPMGDTCYLNDACKEGKCSSLDGTKGTCVCQADADCGKGKYCNAGIDATKNSCLALKSDNETCDIAGGDHQCKSGYCKLSRCYTPNSVPMGETCYLNDACKEGKCSSLDGTKGTCVCKADVDCGQGKWCDAGIDTKVNACRPKLNKGEKCGTAGSLGNDHKCKSGECSGFPKYECK
;
A
#
# COMPACT_ATOMS: atom_id res chain seq x y z
N MET A 1 -15.05 -32.49 2.86
CA MET A 1 -13.58 -32.27 2.94
C MET A 1 -13.29 -30.79 2.69
N LYS A 2 -13.35 -29.97 3.73
CA LYS A 2 -13.08 -28.53 3.72
C LYS A 2 -12.48 -28.19 5.08
N SER A 3 -11.15 -28.17 5.21
CA SER A 3 -10.40 -27.51 6.30
C SER A 3 -8.92 -27.95 6.28
N THR A 4 -8.22 -27.70 5.18
CA THR A 4 -6.77 -27.98 5.15
C THR A 4 -5.94 -26.91 4.45
N TRP A 5 -6.57 -25.98 3.73
CA TRP A 5 -5.84 -24.92 3.00
C TRP A 5 -5.56 -23.67 3.83
N LEU A 6 -6.23 -23.48 4.98
CA LEU A 6 -5.98 -22.32 5.86
C LEU A 6 -4.70 -22.46 6.71
N LEU A 7 -4.21 -23.70 6.91
CA LEU A 7 -3.04 -23.99 7.76
C LEU A 7 -1.70 -23.83 7.01
N MET A 8 -1.65 -24.02 5.68
CA MET A 8 -0.41 -23.81 4.91
C MET A 8 -0.09 -22.33 4.67
N LEU A 9 -1.10 -21.45 4.63
CA LEU A 9 -0.90 -20.00 4.52
C LEU A 9 -0.40 -19.38 5.84
N LEU A 10 -0.73 -19.96 7.00
CA LEU A 10 -0.12 -19.57 8.28
C LEU A 10 1.34 -20.06 8.41
N GLY A 11 1.67 -21.23 7.84
CA GLY A 11 3.01 -21.81 7.91
C GLY A 11 4.07 -21.04 7.11
N LEU A 12 3.69 -20.41 6.00
CA LEU A 12 4.60 -19.59 5.17
C LEU A 12 4.85 -18.18 5.73
N VAL A 13 3.97 -17.67 6.60
CA VAL A 13 4.18 -16.41 7.34
C VAL A 13 5.19 -16.59 8.49
N LEU A 14 5.47 -17.83 8.91
CA LEU A 14 6.37 -18.16 10.02
C LEU A 14 7.83 -18.44 9.60
N LEU A 15 8.14 -18.42 8.29
CA LEU A 15 9.51 -18.63 7.77
C LEU A 15 10.14 -17.37 7.17
N ALA A 16 9.45 -16.22 7.21
CA ALA A 16 10.19 -14.97 7.16
C ALA A 16 11.09 -14.99 8.40
N THR A 17 12.41 -14.99 8.20
CA THR A 17 13.35 -14.67 9.28
C THR A 17 12.72 -13.51 10.02
N PRO A 18 12.43 -13.62 11.33
CA PRO A 18 12.00 -12.46 12.08
C PRO A 18 13.03 -11.40 11.73
N ALA A 19 12.59 -10.35 11.04
CA ALA A 19 13.32 -9.12 11.04
C ALA A 19 13.17 -8.65 12.48
N TYR A 20 13.88 -9.29 13.41
CA TYR A 20 14.24 -8.65 14.64
C TYR A 20 14.75 -7.32 14.15
N ALA A 21 13.98 -6.26 14.37
CA ALA A 21 14.62 -4.99 14.54
C ALA A 21 15.67 -5.35 15.59
N ASP A 22 16.94 -5.36 15.18
CA ASP A 22 18.07 -5.30 16.10
C ASP A 22 17.83 -4.00 16.87
N LEU A 23 16.84 -4.01 17.76
CA LEU A 23 16.82 -3.21 18.95
C LEU A 23 18.21 -3.51 19.48
N CYS A 24 19.10 -2.52 19.50
CA CYS A 24 20.42 -2.71 20.07
C CYS A 24 20.24 -3.25 21.50
N ASP A 25 20.22 -4.57 21.61
CA ASP A 25 19.84 -5.29 22.83
C ASP A 25 21.02 -5.25 23.80
N SER A 26 22.23 -5.00 23.27
CA SER A 26 23.43 -4.63 24.01
C SER A 26 24.26 -3.58 23.25
N VAL A 27 24.82 -2.61 23.98
CA VAL A 27 25.81 -1.66 23.44
C VAL A 27 27.10 -2.39 23.01
N LYS A 28 27.37 -3.57 23.61
CA LYS A 28 28.55 -4.40 23.34
C LYS A 28 28.58 -5.05 21.95
N ASP A 29 27.43 -5.24 21.31
CA ASP A 29 27.36 -5.80 19.95
C ASP A 29 27.53 -4.74 18.84
N THR A 30 27.59 -3.45 19.20
CA THR A 30 27.68 -2.36 18.23
C THR A 30 29.14 -1.98 17.94
N THR A 31 29.80 -2.72 17.06
CA THR A 31 30.93 -2.15 16.32
C THR A 31 30.38 -1.06 15.40
N THR A 32 30.61 0.21 15.75
CA THR A 32 30.16 1.33 14.92
C THR A 32 30.84 1.27 13.56
N THR A 33 30.04 1.35 12.49
CA THR A 33 30.56 1.20 11.13
C THR A 33 31.29 2.46 10.69
N SER A 34 32.10 2.35 9.62
CA SER A 34 32.79 3.52 9.06
C SER A 34 31.81 4.58 8.56
N GLU A 35 30.64 4.16 8.08
CA GLU A 35 29.55 5.01 7.62
C GLU A 35 28.93 5.78 8.79
N THR A 36 28.69 5.11 9.91
CA THR A 36 28.14 5.73 11.12
C THR A 36 29.09 6.79 11.68
N LYS A 37 30.40 6.54 11.66
CA LYS A 37 31.40 7.54 12.06
C LYS A 37 31.36 8.77 11.17
N LYS A 38 31.23 8.59 9.85
CA LYS A 38 31.10 9.70 8.89
C LYS A 38 29.81 10.50 9.06
N ASP A 39 28.71 9.84 9.45
CA ASP A 39 27.47 10.54 9.79
C ASP A 39 27.66 11.41 11.04
N VAL A 40 28.34 10.89 12.08
CA VAL A 40 28.64 11.68 13.28
C VAL A 40 29.61 12.82 12.98
N ASP A 41 30.61 12.62 12.11
CA ASP A 41 31.49 13.71 11.66
C ASP A 41 30.68 14.83 10.98
N PHE A 42 29.75 14.45 10.11
CA PHE A 42 28.91 15.42 9.41
C PHE A 42 27.91 16.11 10.36
N TYR A 43 27.41 15.39 11.35
CA TYR A 43 26.63 15.95 12.44
C TYR A 43 27.41 17.02 13.22
N GLU A 44 28.65 16.73 13.65
CA GLU A 44 29.50 17.68 14.37
C GLU A 44 29.90 18.91 13.52
N GLU A 45 29.88 18.77 12.18
CA GLU A 45 29.98 19.91 11.24
C GLU A 45 28.71 20.75 11.20
N LEU A 46 27.52 20.13 11.21
CA LEU A 46 26.23 20.82 11.15
C LEU A 46 25.92 21.55 12.47
N PHE A 47 26.45 21.03 13.57
CA PHE A 47 26.27 21.52 14.94
C PHE A 47 27.66 21.83 15.54
N PRO A 48 28.23 23.00 15.20
CA PRO A 48 29.62 23.31 15.52
C PRO A 48 29.85 23.60 17.01
N ASP A 49 28.82 23.98 17.75
CA ASP A 49 28.91 24.19 19.20
C ASP A 49 29.09 22.85 19.91
N THR A 50 30.13 22.75 20.73
CA THR A 50 30.43 21.53 21.48
C THR A 50 29.36 21.16 22.50
N GLU A 51 28.62 22.14 23.03
CA GLU A 51 27.49 21.89 23.94
C GLU A 51 26.32 21.21 23.22
N ASP A 52 26.20 21.43 21.91
CA ASP A 52 25.16 20.83 21.07
C ASP A 52 25.60 19.47 20.49
N ARG A 53 26.87 19.08 20.57
CA ARG A 53 27.30 17.80 19.96
C ARG A 53 26.93 16.59 20.80
N GLY A 54 26.87 16.72 22.12
CA GLY A 54 26.74 15.57 23.01
C GLY A 54 27.92 14.60 22.89
N HIS A 55 27.73 13.38 23.40
CA HIS A 55 28.82 12.40 23.45
C HIS A 55 28.94 11.61 22.16
N ARG A 56 30.09 11.74 21.49
CA ARG A 56 30.35 11.14 20.17
C ARG A 56 30.04 9.64 20.08
N MET A 57 30.55 8.83 21.00
CA MET A 57 30.29 7.37 20.97
C MET A 57 28.79 7.06 21.06
N TRP A 58 28.06 7.84 21.86
CA TRP A 58 26.62 7.66 22.00
C TRP A 58 25.88 8.07 20.74
N ASN A 59 26.31 9.16 20.09
CA ASN A 59 25.78 9.54 18.78
C ASN A 59 25.97 8.40 17.77
N GLU A 60 27.16 7.78 17.74
CA GLU A 60 27.42 6.65 16.83
C GLU A 60 26.50 5.47 17.13
N VAL A 61 26.31 5.10 18.40
CA VAL A 61 25.38 4.03 18.81
C VAL A 61 23.94 4.36 18.42
N ILE A 62 23.44 5.54 18.80
CA ILE A 62 22.06 5.98 18.53
C ILE A 62 21.78 5.99 17.02
N LEU A 63 22.71 6.53 16.22
CA LEU A 63 22.58 6.54 14.76
C LEU A 63 22.55 5.13 14.17
N GLN A 64 23.42 4.23 14.64
CA GLN A 64 23.45 2.85 14.18
C GLN A 64 22.12 2.13 14.48
N CYS A 65 21.59 2.30 15.69
CA CYS A 65 20.34 1.67 16.09
C CYS A 65 19.13 2.27 15.36
N ASN A 66 19.06 3.60 15.26
CA ASN A 66 17.99 4.28 14.52
C ASN A 66 18.02 3.88 13.04
N ARG A 67 19.20 3.67 12.45
CA ARG A 67 19.33 3.22 11.06
C ARG A 67 18.63 1.90 10.79
N GLN A 68 18.65 0.99 11.76
CA GLN A 68 18.04 -0.34 11.63
C GLN A 68 16.53 -0.32 11.88
N ARG A 69 16.06 0.56 12.78
CA ARG A 69 14.63 0.68 13.15
C ARG A 69 13.83 1.53 12.17
N ASP A 70 14.44 2.59 11.64
CA ASP A 70 13.81 3.54 10.74
C ASP A 70 13.98 3.12 9.28
N THR A 71 12.86 2.99 8.58
CA THR A 71 12.82 2.79 7.12
C THR A 71 13.64 3.80 6.31
N LYS A 72 13.88 5.01 6.84
CA LYS A 72 14.68 6.06 6.19
C LYS A 72 16.13 6.13 6.63
N GLY A 73 16.51 5.43 7.68
CA GLY A 73 17.85 5.57 8.26
C GLY A 73 18.98 5.20 7.29
N ASN A 74 18.78 4.17 6.46
CA ASN A 74 19.74 3.80 5.41
C ASN A 74 19.82 4.82 4.27
N ASP A 75 18.71 5.48 3.95
CA ASP A 75 18.68 6.49 2.88
C ASP A 75 19.34 7.79 3.32
N VAL A 76 19.18 8.17 4.59
CA VAL A 76 19.95 9.25 5.22
C VAL A 76 21.44 8.94 5.12
N ALA A 77 21.86 7.77 5.61
CA ALA A 77 23.27 7.37 5.65
C ALA A 77 23.95 7.34 4.27
N LYS A 78 23.26 6.89 3.22
CA LYS A 78 23.80 6.93 1.84
C LYS A 78 24.24 8.34 1.43
N ILE A 79 23.56 9.36 1.94
CA ILE A 79 23.79 10.76 1.61
C ILE A 79 24.79 11.37 2.58
N THR A 80 24.54 11.24 3.89
CA THR A 80 25.33 11.88 4.95
C THR A 80 26.67 11.18 5.23
N ALA A 81 26.80 9.88 4.98
CA ALA A 81 28.05 9.14 5.19
C ALA A 81 28.96 9.16 3.95
N SER A 82 28.53 9.75 2.84
CA SER A 82 29.37 9.89 1.65
C SER A 82 30.58 10.80 1.92
N SER A 83 31.73 10.47 1.34
CA SER A 83 32.96 11.26 1.51
C SER A 83 32.84 12.63 0.85
N GLY A 84 33.32 13.68 1.52
CA GLY A 84 33.36 15.04 0.97
C GLY A 84 32.03 15.80 1.05
N ASN A 85 31.99 17.00 0.46
CA ASN A 85 30.78 17.83 0.35
C ASN A 85 30.07 17.54 -0.97
N ASN A 86 29.11 16.61 -0.96
CA ASN A 86 28.21 16.42 -2.10
C ASN A 86 27.11 17.51 -2.12
N ALA A 87 26.35 17.58 -3.22
CA ALA A 87 25.28 18.57 -3.38
C ALA A 87 24.24 18.51 -2.24
N ASP A 88 23.89 17.33 -1.77
CA ASP A 88 22.90 17.13 -0.72
C ASP A 88 23.40 17.60 0.67
N LYS A 89 24.67 17.35 1.01
CA LYS A 89 25.30 17.90 2.22
C LYS A 89 25.35 19.42 2.20
N LEU A 90 25.65 19.99 1.02
CA LEU A 90 25.63 21.44 0.84
C LEU A 90 24.22 22.00 1.06
N ILE A 91 23.16 21.28 0.69
CA ILE A 91 21.77 21.66 1.00
C ILE A 91 21.56 21.77 2.52
N LEU A 92 21.91 20.76 3.33
CA LEU A 92 21.73 20.85 4.79
C LEU A 92 22.53 21.99 5.45
N LYS A 93 23.67 22.36 4.86
CA LYS A 93 24.51 23.48 5.30
C LYS A 93 23.94 24.85 4.93
N GLN A 94 22.93 24.94 4.05
CA GLN A 94 22.30 26.22 3.72
C GLN A 94 21.69 26.85 4.96
N LYS A 95 21.63 28.19 4.96
CA LYS A 95 21.04 28.97 6.06
C LYS A 95 19.51 28.85 6.06
N ASP A 96 18.93 28.80 4.86
CA ASP A 96 17.49 28.78 4.64
C ASP A 96 17.13 27.57 3.78
N LEU A 97 16.06 26.87 4.16
CA LEU A 97 15.53 25.70 3.47
C LEU A 97 14.01 25.76 3.50
N GLU A 98 13.42 25.60 2.32
CA GLU A 98 11.97 25.58 2.15
C GLU A 98 11.31 24.45 2.95
N PRO A 99 10.06 24.63 3.42
CA PRO A 99 9.35 23.58 4.12
C PRO A 99 9.20 22.31 3.28
N LYS A 100 9.51 21.16 3.89
CA LYS A 100 9.39 19.83 3.29
C LYS A 100 8.73 18.88 4.27
N VAL A 101 7.68 18.22 3.83
CA VAL A 101 7.05 17.15 4.60
C VAL A 101 7.94 15.91 4.59
N ILE A 102 8.06 15.27 5.75
CA ILE A 102 8.84 14.06 6.02
C ILE A 102 7.89 12.97 6.49
N ARG A 103 7.87 11.83 5.79
CA ARG A 103 7.11 10.62 6.15
C ARG A 103 8.03 9.41 6.27
N GLY A 104 7.67 8.51 7.19
CA GLY A 104 8.35 7.23 7.36
C GLY A 104 7.73 6.36 8.45
N HIS A 105 8.41 5.26 8.76
CA HIS A 105 7.96 4.25 9.72
C HIS A 105 9.11 3.80 10.64
N TYR A 106 8.79 3.60 11.92
CA TYR A 106 9.65 2.93 12.89
C TYR A 106 9.19 1.49 13.13
N ASN A 107 10.13 0.54 13.07
CA ASN A 107 9.92 -0.86 13.41
C ASN A 107 10.29 -1.11 14.90
N PHE A 108 9.41 -0.76 15.83
CA PHE A 108 9.69 -0.92 17.27
C PHE A 108 9.73 -2.38 17.75
N PHE A 109 8.94 -3.28 17.17
CA PHE A 109 8.85 -4.67 17.65
C PHE A 109 9.23 -5.70 16.57
N GLY A 110 10.01 -5.31 15.57
CA GLY A 110 10.51 -6.24 14.53
C GLY A 110 9.43 -6.91 13.68
N THR A 111 8.19 -6.41 13.69
CA THR A 111 7.11 -6.96 12.87
C THR A 111 6.36 -5.85 12.16
N VAL A 112 6.01 -6.10 10.89
CA VAL A 112 5.30 -5.15 10.02
C VAL A 112 3.98 -4.66 10.63
N PHE A 113 3.34 -5.47 11.47
CA PHE A 113 2.07 -5.16 12.14
C PHE A 113 2.19 -4.17 13.31
N THR A 114 3.41 -3.78 13.67
CA THR A 114 3.70 -2.92 14.83
C THR A 114 4.43 -1.63 14.44
N GLN A 115 4.40 -1.29 13.15
CA GLN A 115 5.04 -0.10 12.62
C GLN A 115 4.36 1.16 13.13
N LEU A 116 5.16 2.05 13.75
CA LEU A 116 4.71 3.38 14.10
C LEU A 116 5.02 4.33 12.94
N LYS A 117 3.96 4.87 12.34
CA LYS A 117 4.08 5.90 11.30
C LYS A 117 4.47 7.23 11.93
N TYR A 118 5.39 7.94 11.31
CA TYR A 118 5.70 9.32 11.67
C TYR A 118 5.52 10.24 10.47
N VAL A 119 5.09 11.46 10.75
CA VAL A 119 4.99 12.54 9.78
C VAL A 119 5.30 13.88 10.46
N TYR A 120 6.09 14.72 9.81
CA TYR A 120 6.39 16.08 10.26
C TYR A 120 6.85 16.95 9.09
N VAL A 121 6.80 18.26 9.24
CA VAL A 121 7.36 19.21 8.27
C VAL A 121 8.67 19.76 8.81
N LEU A 122 9.71 19.79 7.98
CA LEU A 122 10.97 20.44 8.29
C LEU A 122 11.18 21.67 7.42
N SER A 123 11.69 22.73 8.04
CA SER A 123 12.21 23.90 7.35
C SER A 123 13.45 24.42 8.08
N LYS A 124 14.20 25.31 7.43
CA LYS A 124 15.29 26.04 8.10
C LYS A 124 15.19 27.51 7.74
N GLN A 125 15.27 28.38 8.72
CA GLN A 125 15.26 29.82 8.49
C GLN A 125 16.31 30.49 9.38
N GLY A 126 17.16 31.30 8.78
CA GLY A 126 18.18 32.02 9.52
C GLY A 126 19.25 31.12 10.15
N GLY A 127 19.33 29.85 9.75
CA GLY A 127 20.16 28.83 10.41
C GLY A 127 19.41 27.95 11.41
N VAL A 128 18.21 28.34 11.83
CA VAL A 128 17.40 27.63 12.82
C VAL A 128 16.49 26.62 12.12
N TRP A 129 16.62 25.35 12.48
CA TRP A 129 15.72 24.30 12.01
C TRP A 129 14.37 24.38 12.72
N THR A 130 13.28 24.19 11.99
CA THR A 130 11.94 24.08 12.57
C THR A 130 11.33 22.75 12.15
N MET A 131 10.90 21.97 13.14
CA MET A 131 10.16 20.72 12.94
C MET A 131 8.74 20.90 13.44
N ILE A 132 7.77 20.73 12.54
CA ILE A 132 6.36 20.86 12.82
C ILE A 132 5.75 19.46 12.80
N ILE A 133 5.33 18.96 13.96
CA ILE A 133 4.66 17.65 14.06
C ILE A 133 3.15 17.88 14.13
N PRO A 134 2.38 17.45 13.11
CA PRO A 134 0.94 17.45 13.20
C PRO A 134 0.48 16.34 14.14
N TYR A 135 -0.39 16.69 15.08
CA TYR A 135 -0.98 15.72 16.00
C TYR A 135 -2.47 16.02 16.25
N ARG A 136 -3.18 14.97 16.65
CA ARG A 136 -4.58 15.00 17.06
C ARG A 136 -4.69 14.44 18.48
N PRO A 137 -4.99 15.28 19.49
CA PRO A 137 -5.23 14.81 20.84
C PRO A 137 -6.57 14.08 20.93
N ILE A 138 -6.64 13.07 21.79
CA ILE A 138 -7.88 12.44 22.25
C ILE A 138 -7.79 12.40 23.77
N ILE A 139 -8.63 13.18 24.47
CA ILE A 139 -8.68 13.12 25.92
C ILE A 139 -9.61 11.98 26.33
N ASN A 140 -9.01 10.94 26.91
CA ASN A 140 -9.70 9.82 27.53
C ASN A 140 -10.02 10.22 28.97
N ASP A 141 -11.25 10.71 29.18
CA ASP A 141 -11.81 11.01 30.49
C ASP A 141 -11.78 9.72 31.37
N VAL A 142 -10.89 9.66 32.36
CA VAL A 142 -10.89 8.56 33.35
C VAL A 142 -12.19 8.59 34.15
N VAL A 143 -12.68 9.80 34.43
CA VAL A 143 -14.02 10.09 34.95
C VAL A 143 -14.71 11.03 33.96
N PRO A 144 -15.91 10.68 33.43
CA PRO A 144 -16.58 11.48 32.41
C PRO A 144 -16.72 12.96 32.78
N ASN A 145 -16.39 13.85 31.84
CA ASN A 145 -16.48 15.30 32.00
C ASN A 145 -15.55 15.90 33.07
N ARG A 146 -14.44 15.23 33.39
CA ARG A 146 -13.50 15.68 34.42
C ARG A 146 -12.07 15.69 33.93
N VAL A 147 -11.31 16.61 34.51
CA VAL A 147 -9.89 16.79 34.27
C VAL A 147 -9.17 16.83 35.61
N ASP A 148 -8.05 16.12 35.71
CA ASP A 148 -7.19 16.10 36.89
C ASP A 148 -5.97 17.02 36.67
N PHE A 149 -5.68 17.88 37.65
CA PHE A 149 -4.47 18.72 37.73
C PHE A 149 -3.59 18.28 38.88
N ASN A 150 -2.26 18.31 38.73
CA ASN A 150 -1.39 18.13 39.89
C ASN A 150 -1.41 19.41 40.73
N LYS A 151 -0.85 19.37 41.94
CA LYS A 151 -0.75 20.54 42.83
C LYS A 151 -0.19 21.78 42.13
N GLU A 152 0.89 21.65 41.37
CA GLU A 152 1.56 22.77 40.69
C GLU A 152 0.69 23.40 39.61
N HIS A 153 0.09 22.58 38.74
CA HIS A 153 -0.82 23.02 37.67
C HIS A 153 -2.09 23.66 38.25
N ALA A 154 -2.66 23.08 39.31
CA ALA A 154 -3.76 23.66 40.05
C ALA A 154 -3.39 25.01 40.71
N GLY A 155 -2.11 25.21 41.04
CA GLY A 155 -1.55 26.46 41.53
C GLY A 155 -1.49 27.59 40.50
N GLN A 156 -1.61 27.28 39.20
CA GLN A 156 -1.52 28.25 38.09
C GLN A 156 -2.90 28.70 37.57
N LEU A 157 -3.96 28.06 38.05
CA LEU A 157 -5.34 28.25 37.61
C LEU A 157 -6.16 28.94 38.69
N TYR A 158 -7.08 29.78 38.28
CA TYR A 158 -7.96 30.55 39.15
C TYR A 158 -9.40 30.37 38.69
N ASP A 159 -10.35 30.33 39.62
CA ASP A 159 -11.77 30.31 39.29
C ASP A 159 -12.31 31.73 39.04
N ALA A 160 -13.52 31.84 38.47
CA ALA A 160 -14.15 33.11 38.13
C ALA A 160 -14.33 34.07 39.32
N THR A 161 -14.43 33.55 40.55
CA THR A 161 -14.59 34.38 41.76
C THR A 161 -13.30 35.13 42.12
N GLN A 162 -12.17 34.79 41.49
CA GLN A 162 -10.86 35.39 41.73
C GLN A 162 -10.54 36.55 40.78
N ILE A 163 -11.47 36.93 39.91
CA ILE A 163 -11.31 37.98 38.90
C ILE A 163 -12.00 39.28 39.34
N GLU A 164 -11.39 40.45 39.09
CA GLU A 164 -11.95 41.78 39.42
C GLU A 164 -12.77 42.39 38.27
N SER A 165 -12.26 42.34 37.05
CA SER A 165 -12.95 42.83 35.85
C SER A 165 -12.25 42.39 34.55
N ALA A 166 -13.02 42.33 33.45
CA ALA A 166 -12.47 42.11 32.12
C ALA A 166 -11.96 43.44 31.54
N SER A 167 -10.67 43.52 31.21
CA SER A 167 -10.10 44.60 30.42
C SER A 167 -9.97 44.15 28.98
N THR A 168 -10.46 44.96 28.05
CA THR A 168 -10.28 44.70 26.61
C THR A 168 -9.01 45.38 26.15
N SER A 169 -7.97 44.58 25.86
CA SER A 169 -6.71 45.11 25.31
C SER A 169 -6.39 44.37 24.02
N ALA A 170 -6.22 45.11 22.92
CA ALA A 170 -5.84 44.60 21.60
C ALA A 170 -6.72 43.43 21.07
N GLY A 171 -8.03 43.45 21.32
CA GLY A 171 -8.95 42.44 20.82
C GLY A 171 -8.89 41.08 21.53
N LYS A 172 -8.07 40.94 22.59
CA LYS A 172 -8.09 39.81 23.52
C LYS A 172 -8.71 40.26 24.85
N GLN A 173 -9.63 39.45 25.39
CA GLN A 173 -10.12 39.67 26.75
C GLN A 173 -9.02 39.27 27.73
N VAL A 174 -8.50 40.25 28.46
CA VAL A 174 -7.52 40.06 29.54
C VAL A 174 -8.23 40.34 30.85
N PHE A 175 -8.09 39.45 31.81
CA PHE A 175 -8.75 39.55 33.11
C PHE A 175 -7.74 39.97 34.16
N VAL A 176 -8.13 40.85 35.08
CA VAL A 176 -7.29 41.24 36.21
C VAL A 176 -7.65 40.36 37.41
N LEU A 177 -6.65 39.68 37.98
CA LEU A 177 -6.83 38.90 39.19
C LEU A 177 -7.02 39.82 40.39
N LYS A 178 -7.83 39.41 41.38
CA LYS A 178 -7.92 40.09 42.68
C LYS A 178 -6.55 40.19 43.32
N SER A 179 -6.28 41.29 44.03
CA SER A 179 -5.05 41.40 44.84
C SER A 179 -4.93 40.26 45.87
N SER A 180 -6.07 39.71 46.32
CA SER A 180 -6.16 38.55 47.21
C SER A 180 -6.49 37.23 46.48
N ALA A 181 -6.28 37.16 45.16
CA ALA A 181 -6.66 36.00 44.36
C ALA A 181 -5.95 34.73 44.86
N LYS A 182 -6.71 33.66 45.03
CA LYS A 182 -6.21 32.33 45.40
C LYS A 182 -6.38 31.36 44.24
N PRO A 183 -5.40 30.49 43.98
CA PRO A 183 -5.51 29.50 42.92
C PRO A 183 -6.57 28.43 43.26
N ILE A 184 -7.00 27.66 42.27
CA ILE A 184 -7.95 26.56 42.45
C ILE A 184 -7.43 25.48 43.39
N ALA A 185 -6.10 25.36 43.50
CA ALA A 185 -5.42 24.58 44.53
C ALA A 185 -5.88 24.91 45.96
N SER A 186 -6.28 26.17 46.21
CA SER A 186 -6.71 26.68 47.51
C SER A 186 -8.20 27.06 47.57
N THR A 187 -8.91 27.01 46.44
CA THR A 187 -10.36 27.29 46.38
C THR A 187 -11.12 25.99 46.07
N LEU A 188 -11.22 25.60 44.80
CA LEU A 188 -11.97 24.43 44.34
C LEU A 188 -11.45 23.12 44.94
N CYS A 189 -10.15 23.05 45.24
CA CYS A 189 -9.48 21.87 45.77
C CYS A 189 -9.00 22.03 47.21
N SER A 190 -9.69 22.90 47.97
CA SER A 190 -9.45 23.07 49.41
C SER A 190 -10.06 21.96 50.27
N THR A 191 -11.14 21.33 49.81
CA THR A 191 -11.82 20.24 50.50
C THR A 191 -11.44 18.89 49.91
N SER A 192 -11.00 17.96 50.75
CA SER A 192 -10.81 16.56 50.34
C SER A 192 -12.17 15.87 50.25
N THR A 193 -12.45 15.28 49.09
CA THR A 193 -13.54 14.30 48.93
C THR A 193 -13.00 12.90 49.21
N TYR A 194 -12.35 12.74 50.36
CA TYR A 194 -11.73 11.50 50.78
C TYR A 194 -12.79 10.42 51.04
N PHE A 195 -12.60 9.24 50.47
CA PHE A 195 -13.31 8.03 50.89
C PHE A 195 -12.35 7.21 51.78
N PRO A 196 -12.70 6.94 53.05
CA PRO A 196 -11.88 6.11 53.92
C PRO A 196 -11.79 4.68 53.39
N GLY A 197 -10.62 4.29 52.90
CA GLY A 197 -10.23 2.90 52.68
C GLY A 197 -9.35 2.40 53.84
N GLU A 198 -9.50 1.14 54.24
CA GLU A 198 -8.58 0.52 55.21
C GLU A 198 -7.22 0.27 54.56
N ALA A 199 -6.13 0.75 55.18
CA ALA A 199 -4.78 0.71 54.64
C ALA A 199 -4.36 -0.70 54.14
N ASP A 200 -4.75 -1.75 54.87
CA ASP A 200 -4.36 -3.14 54.58
C ASP A 200 -5.13 -3.74 53.39
N ALA A 201 -6.27 -3.16 53.01
CA ALA A 201 -7.09 -3.64 51.90
C ALA A 201 -6.48 -3.35 50.50
N TYR A 202 -5.43 -2.52 50.43
CA TYR A 202 -4.84 -2.07 49.16
C TYR A 202 -3.36 -2.42 49.02
N VAL A 203 -2.62 -2.70 50.10
CA VAL A 203 -1.17 -3.01 50.08
C VAL A 203 -0.83 -4.11 49.07
N SER A 204 -1.69 -5.13 48.91
CA SER A 204 -1.49 -6.26 48.00
C SER A 204 -2.15 -6.14 46.62
N LYS A 205 -2.97 -5.11 46.39
CA LYS A 205 -3.71 -4.93 45.12
C LYS A 205 -2.85 -4.26 44.04
N ARG A 206 -2.97 -4.69 42.78
CA ARG A 206 -2.33 -4.05 41.62
C ARG A 206 -2.98 -2.69 41.31
N LEU A 207 -2.25 -1.79 40.64
CA LEU A 207 -2.68 -0.42 40.27
C LEU A 207 -4.12 -0.29 39.75
N HIS A 208 -4.51 -1.12 38.79
CA HIS A 208 -5.86 -1.13 38.20
C HIS A 208 -6.97 -1.61 39.18
N GLN A 209 -6.59 -2.32 40.24
CA GLN A 209 -7.50 -2.79 41.29
C GLN A 209 -7.69 -1.73 42.40
N ARG A 210 -6.82 -0.70 42.45
CA ARG A 210 -6.91 0.45 43.37
C ARG A 210 -7.66 1.64 42.75
N ASP A 211 -7.67 1.72 41.41
CA ASP A 211 -8.36 2.74 40.60
C ASP A 211 -9.90 2.88 40.79
N PRO A 212 -10.68 1.86 41.20
CA PRO A 212 -12.13 1.98 41.32
C PRO A 212 -12.59 3.06 42.31
N GLU A 213 -11.83 3.34 43.37
CA GLU A 213 -12.22 4.30 44.41
C GLU A 213 -11.99 5.76 43.98
N ASN A 214 -10.98 5.98 43.12
CA ASN A 214 -10.79 7.27 42.46
C ASN A 214 -11.98 7.64 41.57
N LYS A 215 -12.75 6.67 41.07
CA LYS A 215 -13.96 6.96 40.27
C LYS A 215 -15.10 7.55 41.11
N ALA A 216 -15.06 7.40 42.44
CA ALA A 216 -16.08 7.93 43.34
C ALA A 216 -15.89 9.42 43.66
N ILE A 217 -14.68 9.97 43.45
CA ILE A 217 -14.39 11.39 43.64
C ILE A 217 -14.97 12.20 42.47
N SER A 218 -16.00 13.00 42.75
CA SER A 218 -16.71 13.78 41.74
C SER A 218 -16.03 15.11 41.39
N LEU A 219 -15.53 15.87 42.39
CA LEU A 219 -14.80 17.15 42.28
C LEU A 219 -13.99 17.43 43.55
N GLY A 220 -12.86 18.15 43.44
CA GLY A 220 -12.10 18.63 44.59
C GLY A 220 -10.70 18.04 44.73
N LYS A 221 -10.15 18.06 45.97
CA LYS A 221 -8.80 17.57 46.25
C LYS A 221 -8.76 16.04 46.18
N ILE A 222 -7.85 15.50 45.37
CA ILE A 222 -7.48 14.09 45.31
C ILE A 222 -6.18 13.93 46.09
N GLU A 223 -6.19 13.17 47.18
CA GLU A 223 -4.97 12.84 47.94
C GLU A 223 -4.66 11.34 47.79
N TYR A 224 -3.40 11.01 47.56
CA TYR A 224 -2.92 9.63 47.70
C TYR A 224 -2.28 9.47 49.07
N LYS A 225 -2.98 8.81 50.00
CA LYS A 225 -2.41 8.41 51.30
C LYS A 225 -2.36 6.88 51.36
N TYR A 226 -1.16 6.32 51.40
CA TYR A 226 -0.95 4.88 51.62
C TYR A 226 0.03 4.69 52.78
N GLY A 227 -0.47 4.21 53.92
CA GLY A 227 0.34 3.91 55.11
C GLY A 227 0.03 4.79 56.33
N LYS A 228 0.46 4.34 57.52
CA LYS A 228 0.39 5.09 58.78
C LYS A 228 1.48 6.14 58.93
N ASP A 229 2.47 6.15 58.03
CA ASP A 229 3.58 7.07 58.11
C ASP A 229 3.22 8.36 57.40
N ASP A 230 3.18 9.45 58.17
CA ASP A 230 3.08 10.85 57.72
C ASP A 230 4.29 11.29 56.86
N THR A 231 5.00 10.36 56.23
CA THR A 231 6.22 10.61 55.45
C THR A 231 5.95 10.94 53.99
N TYR A 232 4.72 10.74 53.48
CA TYR A 232 4.33 11.28 52.19
C TYR A 232 4.17 12.80 52.27
N SER A 233 4.91 13.50 51.43
CA SER A 233 4.99 14.95 51.46
C SER A 233 3.64 15.59 51.12
N ASP A 234 3.38 16.79 51.62
CA ASP A 234 2.26 17.67 51.21
C ASP A 234 2.19 17.97 49.69
N ASN A 235 3.05 17.35 48.88
CA ASN A 235 3.15 17.53 47.43
C ASN A 235 2.42 16.44 46.63
N ASP A 236 1.99 15.33 47.25
CA ASP A 236 1.40 14.17 46.55
C ASP A 236 -0.14 14.25 46.45
N TRP A 237 -0.66 15.41 46.02
CA TRP A 237 -2.08 15.60 45.78
C TRP A 237 -2.39 16.31 44.45
N GLY A 238 -3.59 16.06 43.95
CA GLY A 238 -4.14 16.61 42.70
C GLY A 238 -5.51 17.26 42.89
N CYS A 239 -5.99 17.91 41.86
CA CYS A 239 -7.20 18.71 41.84
C CYS A 239 -8.07 18.27 40.67
N ARG A 240 -9.24 17.67 40.96
CA ARG A 240 -10.22 17.26 39.95
C ARG A 240 -11.25 18.35 39.74
N VAL A 241 -11.39 18.78 38.49
CA VAL A 241 -12.35 19.81 38.08
C VAL A 241 -13.29 19.32 36.99
N ASP A 242 -14.45 19.98 36.87
CA ASP A 242 -15.31 19.83 35.70
C ASP A 242 -14.59 20.38 34.48
N LYS A 243 -14.54 19.64 33.36
CA LYS A 243 -13.83 20.10 32.15
C LYS A 243 -14.46 21.32 31.49
N ASN A 244 -15.72 21.62 31.84
CA ASN A 244 -16.45 22.82 31.41
C ASN A 244 -16.37 23.96 32.43
N GLN A 245 -15.71 23.76 33.58
CA GLN A 245 -15.52 24.81 34.56
C GLN A 245 -14.78 26.00 33.92
N GLU A 246 -15.31 27.20 34.07
CA GLU A 246 -14.59 28.39 33.63
C GLU A 246 -13.42 28.65 34.56
N LEU A 247 -12.21 28.56 34.01
CA LEU A 247 -10.96 28.83 34.70
C LEU A 247 -10.20 29.96 34.02
N TYR A 248 -9.25 30.51 34.77
CA TYR A 248 -8.41 31.62 34.35
C TYR A 248 -6.96 31.26 34.64
N TRP A 249 -6.13 31.29 33.61
CA TRP A 249 -4.70 30.99 33.72
C TRP A 249 -3.90 32.28 33.73
N LYS A 250 -2.89 32.35 34.60
CA LYS A 250 -1.94 33.45 34.68
C LYS A 250 -0.65 33.08 33.91
N PRO A 251 -0.47 33.53 32.64
CA PRO A 251 0.62 33.02 31.80
C PRO A 251 1.99 33.50 32.26
N ASP A 252 2.07 34.74 32.74
CA ASP A 252 3.28 35.30 33.33
C ASP A 252 3.03 35.51 34.83
N PRO A 253 3.77 34.81 35.71
CA PRO A 253 3.58 34.90 37.15
C PRO A 253 3.87 36.30 37.72
N ASN A 254 4.57 37.16 36.97
CA ASN A 254 4.96 38.50 37.40
C ASN A 254 3.92 39.58 37.08
N VAL A 255 2.95 39.29 36.20
CA VAL A 255 1.89 40.25 35.84
C VAL A 255 0.56 39.80 36.43
N ASN A 256 -0.24 40.75 36.92
CA ASN A 256 -1.55 40.45 37.51
C ASN A 256 -2.66 40.27 36.45
N GLN A 257 -2.34 39.56 35.38
CA GLN A 257 -3.21 39.34 34.23
C GLN A 257 -3.46 37.85 34.02
N ALA A 258 -4.71 37.50 33.74
CA ALA A 258 -5.13 36.15 33.45
C ALA A 258 -5.92 36.09 32.14
N VAL A 259 -5.92 34.91 31.52
CA VAL A 259 -6.69 34.58 30.33
C VAL A 259 -7.68 33.49 30.66
N LYS A 260 -8.90 33.62 30.14
CA LYS A 260 -9.93 32.59 30.31
C LYS A 260 -9.52 31.35 29.54
N VAL A 261 -9.61 30.19 30.18
CA VAL A 261 -9.26 28.88 29.61
C VAL A 261 -10.27 27.83 30.03
N LYS A 262 -10.55 26.87 29.16
CA LYS A 262 -11.19 25.62 29.61
C LYS A 262 -10.11 24.70 30.19
N PRO A 263 -10.41 23.92 31.24
CA PRO A 263 -9.49 22.96 31.83
C PRO A 263 -8.84 22.02 30.82
N GLU A 264 -9.67 21.42 29.95
CA GLU A 264 -9.23 20.53 28.88
C GLU A 264 -8.27 21.24 27.92
N ASP A 265 -8.63 22.48 27.57
CA ASP A 265 -7.82 23.30 26.69
C ASP A 265 -6.48 23.66 27.31
N TRP A 266 -6.47 24.03 28.59
CA TRP A 266 -5.25 24.36 29.29
C TRP A 266 -4.27 23.19 29.32
N ILE A 267 -4.74 21.95 29.48
CA ILE A 267 -3.87 20.76 29.45
C ILE A 267 -3.18 20.63 28.10
N LEU A 268 -3.93 20.73 27.01
CA LEU A 268 -3.39 20.59 25.66
C LEU A 268 -2.42 21.72 25.33
N ASP A 269 -2.75 22.97 25.69
CA ASP A 269 -1.87 24.11 25.47
C ASP A 269 -0.62 24.06 26.36
N ASN A 270 -0.75 23.59 27.61
CA ASN A 270 0.38 23.35 28.49
C ASN A 270 1.29 22.29 27.88
N PHE A 271 0.74 21.15 27.43
CA PHE A 271 1.49 20.09 26.75
C PHE A 271 2.25 20.62 25.53
N VAL A 272 1.62 21.42 24.66
CA VAL A 272 2.32 22.03 23.52
C VAL A 272 3.48 22.90 23.99
N ARG A 273 3.22 23.82 24.91
CA ARG A 273 4.25 24.75 25.42
C ARG A 273 5.44 24.02 26.03
N THR A 274 5.17 23.03 26.88
CA THR A 274 6.22 22.30 27.59
C THR A 274 6.95 21.33 26.67
N ALA A 275 6.27 20.71 25.68
CA ALA A 275 6.91 19.89 24.66
C ALA A 275 7.85 20.70 23.77
N GLU A 276 7.36 21.85 23.28
CA GLU A 276 8.15 22.75 22.45
C GLU A 276 9.36 23.28 23.23
N SER A 277 9.18 23.64 24.51
CA SER A 277 10.29 24.09 25.35
C SER A 277 11.29 22.98 25.65
N TYR A 278 10.83 21.74 25.82
CA TYR A 278 11.70 20.61 26.13
C TYR A 278 12.52 20.16 24.92
N TRP A 279 11.94 20.11 23.73
CA TRP A 279 12.62 19.59 22.54
C TRP A 279 13.25 20.67 21.65
N SER A 280 13.11 21.96 21.97
CA SER A 280 13.79 23.02 21.25
C SER A 280 15.17 23.31 21.83
N ILE A 281 16.10 23.66 20.96
CA ILE A 281 17.44 24.15 21.28
C ILE A 281 17.55 25.57 20.76
N LYS A 282 17.87 26.49 21.66
CA LYS A 282 17.94 27.92 21.36
C LYS A 282 18.89 28.16 20.18
N ASP A 283 18.46 29.00 19.24
CA ASP A 283 19.21 29.42 18.06
C ASP A 283 19.61 28.28 17.08
N LEU A 284 19.10 27.06 17.28
CA LEU A 284 19.50 25.90 16.51
C LEU A 284 18.32 25.06 15.99
N PHE A 285 17.40 24.68 16.87
CA PHE A 285 16.31 23.77 16.55
C PHE A 285 15.04 24.15 17.29
N GLN A 286 13.92 24.19 16.60
CA GLN A 286 12.62 24.50 17.17
C GLN A 286 11.65 23.36 16.88
N LEU A 287 11.14 22.73 17.93
CA LEU A 287 9.95 21.88 17.82
C LEU A 287 8.71 22.78 17.80
N LYS A 288 7.77 22.45 16.93
CA LYS A 288 6.41 23.00 16.91
C LYS A 288 5.38 21.88 16.82
N LEU A 289 4.34 21.97 17.64
CA LEU A 289 3.24 21.02 17.60
C LEU A 289 2.01 21.65 16.94
N LEU A 290 1.67 21.13 15.77
CA LEU A 290 0.46 21.51 15.05
C LEU A 290 -0.68 20.62 15.54
N MET A 291 -1.53 21.19 16.39
CA MET A 291 -2.74 20.55 16.88
C MET A 291 -3.87 20.83 15.89
N LYS A 292 -4.23 19.79 15.11
CA LYS A 292 -5.29 19.90 14.09
C LYS A 292 -6.57 20.44 14.70
N GLU A 293 -7.27 21.28 13.95
CA GLU A 293 -8.54 21.91 14.33
C GLU A 293 -8.46 22.93 15.49
N ARG A 294 -7.25 23.26 15.98
CA ARG A 294 -7.09 24.13 17.15
C ARG A 294 -6.10 25.26 17.00
N ASN A 295 -4.85 24.98 16.65
CA ASN A 295 -3.82 26.02 16.53
C ASN A 295 -3.31 26.19 15.09
N GLU A 296 -4.00 25.63 14.09
CA GLU A 296 -3.61 25.67 12.68
C GLU A 296 -3.43 27.10 12.15
N SER A 297 -4.19 28.06 12.66
CA SER A 297 -4.06 29.48 12.29
C SER A 297 -2.70 30.10 12.67
N GLN A 298 -1.92 29.43 13.53
CA GLN A 298 -0.57 29.86 13.92
C GLN A 298 0.49 29.43 12.89
N PHE A 299 0.13 28.59 11.92
CA PHE A 299 1.06 28.04 10.94
C PHE A 299 0.85 28.66 9.56
N PRO A 300 1.92 28.86 8.76
CA PRO A 300 1.79 29.33 7.38
C PRO A 300 0.92 28.39 6.53
N LYS A 301 0.06 28.96 5.68
CA LYS A 301 -0.75 28.16 4.73
C LYS A 301 0.10 27.28 3.82
N SER A 302 1.30 27.73 3.44
CA SER A 302 2.25 26.93 2.65
C SER A 302 2.64 25.64 3.37
N THR A 303 2.86 25.69 4.68
CA THR A 303 3.12 24.51 5.52
C THR A 303 1.90 23.60 5.60
N LEU A 304 0.72 24.17 5.87
CA LEU A 304 -0.53 23.39 5.99
C LEU A 304 -0.84 22.63 4.70
N ASN A 305 -0.60 23.24 3.54
CA ASN A 305 -0.85 22.64 2.23
C ASN A 305 0.09 21.46 1.91
N LEU A 306 1.17 21.25 2.66
CA LEU A 306 2.05 20.09 2.50
C LEU A 306 1.53 18.84 3.22
N LEU A 307 0.59 19.01 4.16
CA LEU A 307 0.05 17.96 5.00
C LEU A 307 -1.29 17.46 4.46
N GLU A 308 -1.48 16.15 4.47
CA GLU A 308 -2.74 15.50 4.19
C GLU A 308 -3.64 15.47 5.43
N ASP A 309 -4.95 15.28 5.25
CA ASP A 309 -5.90 15.16 6.37
C ASP A 309 -5.51 14.06 7.37
N LYS A 310 -4.93 12.97 6.86
CA LYS A 310 -4.47 11.83 7.66
C LYS A 310 -3.03 11.97 8.18
N ASP A 311 -2.31 13.00 7.79
CA ASP A 311 -0.97 13.29 8.32
C ASP A 311 -1.09 13.88 9.72
N HIS A 312 -1.27 13.02 10.72
CA HIS A 312 -1.20 13.39 12.13
C HIS A 312 -0.86 12.18 13.00
N LEU A 313 -0.11 12.44 14.07
CA LEU A 313 0.01 11.49 15.17
C LEU A 313 -1.25 11.57 16.04
N THR A 314 -1.90 10.44 16.30
CA THR A 314 -3.00 10.40 17.29
C THR A 314 -2.42 10.15 18.67
N ILE A 315 -2.69 11.07 19.59
CA ILE A 315 -2.13 11.06 20.95
C ILE A 315 -3.29 10.99 21.93
N ARG A 316 -3.35 9.96 22.75
CA ARG A 316 -4.40 9.82 23.75
C ARG A 316 -3.92 10.37 25.09
N PHE A 317 -4.57 11.37 25.61
CA PHE A 317 -4.27 11.93 26.91
C PHE A 317 -5.19 11.27 27.94
N ALA A 318 -4.63 10.83 29.07
CA ALA A 318 -5.41 10.43 30.22
C ALA A 318 -5.04 11.36 31.36
N THR A 319 -6.00 12.18 31.80
CA THR A 319 -5.80 13.07 32.95
C THR A 319 -5.97 12.24 34.20
N LYS A 320 -4.93 11.51 34.58
CA LYS A 320 -4.92 10.63 35.74
C LYS A 320 -3.86 11.13 36.70
N PHE A 321 -4.29 11.58 37.88
CA PHE A 321 -3.33 11.79 38.96
C PHE A 321 -2.83 10.41 39.40
N LEU A 322 -1.51 10.20 39.44
CA LEU A 322 -0.86 9.00 39.98
C LEU A 322 0.42 9.46 40.69
N PRO A 323 0.80 8.89 41.85
CA PRO A 323 2.07 9.23 42.49
C PRO A 323 3.25 8.86 41.58
N TYR A 324 4.38 9.56 41.74
CA TYR A 324 5.59 9.41 40.93
C TYR A 324 6.00 7.95 40.69
N ASP A 325 6.13 7.16 41.75
CA ASP A 325 6.54 5.73 41.69
C ASP A 325 5.54 4.82 40.94
N PHE A 326 4.34 5.32 40.68
CA PHE A 326 3.24 4.60 40.04
C PHE A 326 2.83 5.20 38.69
N ASN A 327 3.51 6.27 38.22
CA ASN A 327 3.39 6.80 36.87
C ASN A 327 4.03 5.83 35.86
N GLN A 328 3.48 4.61 35.76
CA GLN A 328 3.82 3.72 34.67
C GLN A 328 3.13 4.22 33.41
N MET A 329 3.80 5.16 32.74
CA MET A 329 3.70 5.33 31.28
C MET A 329 4.28 4.12 30.53
N TYR A 330 4.78 3.10 31.24
CA TYR A 330 5.54 1.99 30.70
C TYR A 330 4.76 1.09 29.73
N LYS A 331 5.27 1.09 28.49
CA LYS A 331 5.22 0.05 27.44
C LYS A 331 3.81 -0.37 27.06
N SER A 332 3.22 0.47 26.20
CA SER A 332 2.43 0.10 25.03
C SER A 332 2.23 -1.42 24.87
N ASN A 333 1.18 -1.96 25.46
CA ASN A 333 0.54 -3.09 24.82
C ASN A 333 0.01 -2.54 23.48
N LEU A 334 0.20 -3.25 22.37
CA LEU A 334 -0.39 -2.89 21.06
C LEU A 334 -1.92 -2.65 21.12
N ILE A 335 -2.56 -3.12 22.20
CA ILE A 335 -3.97 -2.96 22.51
C ILE A 335 -4.23 -1.81 23.51
N GLN A 336 -3.23 -1.37 24.27
CA GLN A 336 -3.30 -0.23 25.19
C GLN A 336 -2.59 0.98 24.57
N PHE A 337 -3.35 1.65 23.72
CA PHE A 337 -3.32 3.09 23.44
C PHE A 337 -2.37 3.92 24.32
N ASN A 338 -1.50 4.72 23.66
CA ASN A 338 -0.58 5.68 24.28
C ASN A 338 -1.34 6.65 25.19
N ASN A 339 -1.47 6.36 26.48
CA ASN A 339 -2.11 7.24 27.46
C ASN A 339 -1.04 8.16 28.06
N PHE A 340 -1.07 9.43 27.69
CA PHE A 340 -0.20 10.45 28.26
C PHE A 340 -0.80 11.01 29.55
N SER A 341 -0.09 10.84 30.66
CA SER A 341 -0.35 11.60 31.88
C SER A 341 0.39 12.92 31.79
N THR A 342 -0.34 14.04 31.74
CA THR A 342 0.24 15.40 31.70
C THR A 342 0.57 15.92 33.11
N MET A 343 0.78 15.03 34.08
CA MET A 343 0.66 15.36 35.50
C MET A 343 1.95 15.21 36.32
N THR A 344 3.09 14.90 35.70
CA THR A 344 4.38 14.90 36.42
C THR A 344 5.11 16.23 36.21
N THR A 345 5.84 16.67 37.24
CA THR A 345 6.49 17.99 37.32
C THR A 345 8.00 17.90 37.05
N ASP A 346 8.54 16.69 37.14
CA ASP A 346 9.96 16.32 36.94
C ASP A 346 10.40 16.23 35.47
N GLY A 347 9.47 16.30 34.52
CA GLY A 347 9.78 16.17 33.09
C GLY A 347 10.15 14.76 32.63
N THR A 348 10.02 13.73 33.50
CA THR A 348 10.29 12.32 33.17
C THR A 348 9.39 11.80 32.07
N TYR A 349 8.13 12.27 32.00
CA TYR A 349 7.19 11.93 30.93
C TYR A 349 7.60 12.41 29.54
N TRP A 350 8.52 13.39 29.42
CA TRP A 350 9.01 13.83 28.11
C TRP A 350 9.79 12.76 27.38
N HIS A 351 10.37 11.81 28.11
CA HIS A 351 10.96 10.59 27.56
C HIS A 351 9.94 9.76 26.78
N GLU A 352 8.77 9.56 27.38
CA GLU A 352 7.68 8.77 26.80
C GLU A 352 6.96 9.49 25.65
N VAL A 353 6.88 10.83 25.74
CA VAL A 353 6.54 11.68 24.60
C VAL A 353 7.59 11.48 23.50
N GLY A 354 8.86 11.50 23.86
CA GLY A 354 9.96 11.17 22.94
C GLY A 354 9.71 9.88 22.15
N HIS A 355 9.39 8.77 22.83
CA HIS A 355 9.10 7.48 22.16
C HIS A 355 7.95 7.58 21.16
N ALA A 356 6.83 8.18 21.56
CA ALA A 356 5.65 8.24 20.70
C ALA A 356 5.84 9.15 19.48
N PHE A 357 6.69 10.16 19.61
CA PHE A 357 7.02 11.08 18.54
C PHE A 357 8.25 10.64 17.72
N GLY A 358 8.91 9.54 18.12
CA GLY A 358 10.15 9.06 17.50
C GLY A 358 11.35 9.99 17.73
N LEU A 359 11.33 10.74 18.83
CA LEU A 359 12.36 11.68 19.26
C LEU A 359 13.28 11.10 20.35
N ASP A 360 13.02 9.86 20.79
CA ASP A 360 13.71 9.20 21.89
C ASP A 360 13.69 7.67 21.74
N ASP A 361 14.65 6.97 22.34
CA ASP A 361 14.75 5.51 22.42
C ASP A 361 15.36 5.05 23.76
N GLU A 362 14.77 4.02 24.38
CA GLU A 362 15.43 3.27 25.47
C GLU A 362 16.44 2.26 24.90
N TYR A 363 17.64 2.23 25.49
CA TYR A 363 18.67 1.25 25.20
C TYR A 363 19.03 0.44 26.45
N GLY A 364 19.08 -0.88 26.31
CA GLY A 364 19.49 -1.82 27.35
C GLY A 364 18.35 -2.59 27.97
N LYS A 365 18.33 -3.91 27.73
CA LYS A 365 17.77 -4.88 28.67
C LYS A 365 18.95 -5.59 29.33
N VAL A 366 18.87 -5.80 30.64
CA VAL A 366 19.59 -6.91 31.25
C VAL A 366 18.59 -7.83 31.92
N LYS A 367 18.69 -9.12 31.58
CA LYS A 367 18.25 -10.22 32.43
C LYS A 367 19.51 -10.75 33.09
N ASP A 368 19.80 -10.31 34.31
CA ASP A 368 20.74 -11.04 35.15
C ASP A 368 20.04 -11.38 36.47
N LYS A 369 19.83 -12.69 36.65
CA LYS A 369 19.47 -13.27 37.93
C LYS A 369 20.76 -13.40 38.74
N LYS A 370 21.11 -12.39 39.53
CA LYS A 370 21.92 -12.62 40.72
C LYS A 370 20.98 -12.68 41.93
N ASP A 371 21.13 -13.76 42.70
CA ASP A 371 20.53 -13.95 44.03
C ASP A 371 19.01 -14.17 44.11
N GLY A 372 18.35 -14.57 43.02
CA GLY A 372 16.95 -15.01 43.05
C GLY A 372 15.92 -13.87 43.25
N VAL A 373 16.38 -12.62 43.30
CA VAL A 373 15.53 -11.43 43.26
C VAL A 373 15.58 -10.85 41.85
N GLU A 374 14.43 -10.77 41.21
CA GLU A 374 14.27 -10.23 39.87
C GLU A 374 14.26 -8.69 39.95
N TYR A 375 15.44 -8.07 39.94
CA TYR A 375 15.54 -6.61 39.83
C TYR A 375 15.34 -6.20 38.38
N LYS A 376 14.28 -5.40 38.14
CA LYS A 376 14.12 -4.62 36.92
C LYS A 376 14.97 -3.37 37.04
N ASP A 377 16.28 -3.51 36.97
CA ASP A 377 17.11 -2.33 36.74
C ASP A 377 16.90 -1.93 35.28
N ASN A 378 16.13 -0.86 35.10
CA ASN A 378 16.11 -0.10 33.87
C ASN A 378 17.59 0.14 33.49
N GLY A 379 18.00 -0.07 32.24
CA GLY A 379 19.41 -0.15 31.81
C GLY A 379 20.32 1.05 32.14
N CYS A 380 19.81 2.04 32.86
CA CYS A 380 20.41 3.28 33.31
C CYS A 380 21.26 3.16 34.60
N ASP A 381 21.10 2.13 35.43
CA ASP A 381 21.90 1.91 36.66
C ASP A 381 22.87 0.72 36.55
N ASN A 382 23.19 0.28 35.34
CA ASN A 382 24.04 -0.88 35.13
C ASN A 382 25.54 -0.57 35.38
N GLU A 383 26.14 -1.26 36.35
CA GLU A 383 27.58 -1.21 36.67
C GLU A 383 28.49 -1.49 35.46
N GLN A 384 28.03 -2.22 34.43
CA GLN A 384 28.80 -2.44 33.19
C GLN A 384 29.07 -1.13 32.42
N TYR A 385 28.22 -0.11 32.56
CA TYR A 385 28.39 1.20 31.94
C TYR A 385 29.03 2.22 32.89
N ALA A 386 29.21 1.89 34.17
CA ALA A 386 29.79 2.79 35.18
C ALA A 386 31.24 3.23 34.88
N ASN A 387 31.93 2.50 34.00
CA ASN A 387 33.30 2.79 33.56
C ASN A 387 33.37 3.61 32.25
N TRP A 388 32.23 3.85 31.59
CA TRP A 388 32.16 4.61 30.35
C TRP A 388 31.84 6.07 30.72
N SER A 389 32.72 6.98 30.34
CA SER A 389 32.51 8.42 30.55
C SER A 389 31.82 9.02 29.32
N PRO A 390 30.78 9.85 29.50
CA PRO A 390 30.22 10.27 30.77
C PRO A 390 29.32 9.18 31.38
N LYS A 391 29.41 9.00 32.70
CA LYS A 391 28.55 8.09 33.49
C LYS A 391 27.07 8.47 33.50
N THR A 392 26.70 9.48 32.72
CA THR A 392 25.42 10.19 32.74
C THR A 392 24.58 9.90 31.51
N TYR A 393 24.80 8.80 30.77
CA TYR A 393 23.79 8.36 29.80
C TYR A 393 22.58 7.76 30.54
N GLN A 394 21.81 8.68 31.11
CA GLN A 394 20.49 8.50 31.67
C GLN A 394 19.56 9.29 30.75
N MET A 395 18.76 8.60 29.95
CA MET A 395 17.43 9.12 29.60
C MET A 395 16.39 8.64 30.62
N CYS A 396 16.80 7.83 31.59
CA CYS A 396 16.04 7.65 32.82
C CYS A 396 16.20 8.91 33.69
N ASP A 397 15.15 9.70 33.74
CA ASP A 397 14.79 10.63 34.81
C ASP A 397 15.56 11.94 35.06
N ALA A 398 16.61 12.33 34.32
CA ALA A 398 17.20 13.66 34.52
C ALA A 398 17.84 14.30 33.27
N GLY A 399 17.29 15.44 32.88
CA GLY A 399 17.60 16.16 31.66
C GLY A 399 19.04 16.67 31.51
N THR A 400 19.61 16.42 30.33
CA THR A 400 20.72 17.24 29.79
C THR A 400 20.37 17.69 28.37
N SER A 401 20.80 18.91 27.99
CA SER A 401 20.65 19.50 26.65
C SER A 401 21.38 18.70 25.57
N GLU A 402 22.56 18.21 25.93
CA GLU A 402 23.53 17.51 25.08
C GLU A 402 23.02 16.25 24.36
N LYS A 403 21.95 15.58 24.83
CA LYS A 403 21.48 14.28 24.30
C LYS A 403 20.38 14.40 23.25
N ARG A 404 19.63 15.51 23.24
CA ARG A 404 18.50 15.75 22.33
C ARG A 404 18.97 16.05 20.90
N THR A 405 20.19 16.54 20.79
CA THR A 405 20.80 17.09 19.59
C THR A 405 21.03 16.07 18.47
N ILE A 406 21.36 14.81 18.80
CA ILE A 406 21.50 13.75 17.78
C ILE A 406 20.16 13.33 17.19
N TYR A 407 19.06 13.38 17.96
CA TYR A 407 17.72 13.16 17.44
C TYR A 407 17.27 14.30 16.54
N HIS A 408 17.65 15.55 16.87
CA HIS A 408 17.47 16.68 15.96
C HIS A 408 18.23 16.46 14.66
N TYR A 409 19.47 15.96 14.71
CA TYR A 409 20.20 15.57 13.50
C TYR A 409 19.51 14.49 12.68
N LEU A 410 19.04 13.43 13.31
CA LEU A 410 18.27 12.38 12.63
C LEU A 410 17.02 12.94 11.96
N ALA A 411 16.31 13.85 12.63
CA ALA A 411 15.19 14.56 12.03
C ALA A 411 15.66 15.39 10.83
N VAL A 412 16.60 16.33 11.00
CA VAL A 412 16.97 17.28 9.94
C VAL A 412 17.68 16.61 8.76
N SER A 413 18.45 15.55 8.98
CA SER A 413 19.12 14.80 7.91
C SER A 413 18.13 14.08 6.99
N ARG A 414 16.93 13.73 7.48
CA ARG A 414 15.84 13.21 6.65
C ARG A 414 15.31 14.23 5.65
N TYR A 415 15.62 15.52 5.79
CA TYR A 415 15.33 16.54 4.77
C TYR A 415 15.88 16.15 3.39
N LEU A 416 17.00 15.43 3.32
CA LEU A 416 17.60 15.00 2.05
C LEU A 416 16.95 13.75 1.45
N THR A 417 16.16 13.01 2.22
CA THR A 417 15.49 11.82 1.72
C THR A 417 14.46 12.19 0.66
N LYS A 418 14.34 11.37 -0.39
CA LYS A 418 13.33 11.57 -1.44
C LYS A 418 11.96 11.14 -0.86
N GLN A 419 11.01 12.08 -0.84
CA GLN A 419 9.76 12.06 -0.06
C GLN A 419 8.54 11.50 -0.78
N LYS A 420 8.70 10.86 -1.95
CA LYS A 420 7.55 10.22 -2.60
C LYS A 420 7.27 8.86 -1.96
N GLU A 421 6.75 8.89 -0.74
CA GLU A 421 6.09 7.75 -0.13
C GLU A 421 4.62 7.70 -0.57
N CYS A 422 4.27 6.80 -1.47
CA CYS A 422 2.89 6.48 -1.82
C CYS A 422 2.34 5.43 -0.84
N ASN A 423 1.06 5.52 -0.52
CA ASN A 423 0.30 4.49 0.20
C ASN A 423 -0.51 3.62 -0.75
N ALA A 424 -0.93 4.19 -1.89
CA ALA A 424 -1.62 3.50 -2.97
C ALA A 424 -1.32 4.17 -4.33
N ASP A 425 -1.68 3.51 -5.43
CA ASP A 425 -1.38 3.99 -6.78
C ASP A 425 -1.97 5.36 -7.10
N ASN A 426 -3.08 5.73 -6.44
CA ASN A 426 -3.71 7.03 -6.58
C ASN A 426 -2.89 8.19 -5.98
N ASP A 427 -1.87 7.87 -5.18
CA ASP A 427 -0.92 8.85 -4.64
C ASP A 427 0.21 9.15 -5.65
N CYS A 428 0.25 8.42 -6.77
CA CYS A 428 1.25 8.55 -7.82
C CYS A 428 0.72 9.25 -9.07
N GLY A 429 1.64 9.78 -9.90
CA GLY A 429 1.27 10.43 -11.15
C GLY A 429 0.67 9.46 -12.17
N SER A 430 -0.06 9.99 -13.16
CA SER A 430 -0.55 9.19 -14.29
C SER A 430 0.61 8.47 -14.98
N GLY A 431 0.55 7.14 -15.03
CA GLY A 431 1.62 6.30 -15.58
C GLY A 431 2.60 5.75 -14.54
N GLU A 432 2.37 5.99 -13.25
CA GLU A 432 3.12 5.40 -12.13
C GLU A 432 2.22 4.45 -11.31
N TYR A 433 2.84 3.62 -10.46
CA TYR A 433 2.20 2.76 -9.47
C TYR A 433 2.95 2.85 -8.14
N CYS A 434 2.29 2.50 -7.05
CA CYS A 434 2.89 2.47 -5.74
C CYS A 434 3.51 1.12 -5.41
N ASN A 435 4.82 1.08 -5.16
CA ASN A 435 5.51 -0.16 -4.82
C ASN A 435 5.23 -0.59 -3.37
N ALA A 436 4.22 -1.43 -3.16
CA ALA A 436 3.88 -1.98 -1.84
C ALA A 436 4.81 -3.12 -1.35
N GLY A 437 5.84 -3.47 -2.13
CA GLY A 437 6.70 -4.64 -1.90
C GLY A 437 7.52 -4.60 -0.61
N VAL A 438 8.25 -5.69 -0.35
CA VAL A 438 9.15 -5.85 0.81
C VAL A 438 10.60 -5.40 0.53
N ASP A 439 10.84 -4.77 -0.62
CA ASP A 439 12.17 -4.34 -1.04
C ASP A 439 12.52 -2.93 -0.55
N PHE A 440 13.78 -2.52 -0.77
CA PHE A 440 14.27 -1.19 -0.40
C PHE A 440 13.62 -0.03 -1.21
N LYS A 441 12.68 -0.33 -2.12
CA LYS A 441 11.92 0.65 -2.90
C LYS A 441 10.46 0.73 -2.46
N LYS A 442 10.13 0.14 -1.30
CA LYS A 442 8.80 0.18 -0.71
C LYS A 442 8.28 1.60 -0.59
N ASN A 443 6.98 1.75 -0.85
CA ASN A 443 6.23 2.99 -0.86
C ASN A 443 6.74 4.01 -1.90
N GLN A 444 7.49 3.64 -2.93
CA GLN A 444 7.90 4.61 -3.95
C GLN A 444 6.96 4.56 -5.16
N CYS A 445 6.62 5.75 -5.69
CA CYS A 445 5.99 5.84 -7.01
C CYS A 445 6.98 5.41 -8.09
N MET A 446 6.67 4.31 -8.76
CA MET A 446 7.45 3.74 -9.83
C MET A 446 6.71 3.85 -11.15
N ALA A 447 7.42 4.08 -12.25
CA ALA A 447 6.81 4.04 -13.57
C ALA A 447 6.14 2.68 -13.82
N LYS A 448 4.93 2.70 -14.38
CA LYS A 448 4.24 1.48 -14.84
C LYS A 448 5.08 0.80 -15.89
N LYS A 449 5.21 -0.50 -15.71
CA LYS A 449 6.03 -1.41 -16.48
C LYS A 449 5.42 -1.65 -17.85
N ALA A 450 6.27 -1.66 -18.87
CA ALA A 450 5.86 -2.02 -20.23
C ALA A 450 5.59 -3.54 -20.31
N ASP A 451 5.02 -3.98 -21.42
CA ASP A 451 4.86 -5.41 -21.69
C ASP A 451 6.22 -6.12 -21.61
N ASP A 452 6.18 -7.40 -21.23
CA ASP A 452 7.31 -8.33 -21.00
C ASP A 452 8.19 -8.07 -19.77
N GLN A 453 8.00 -6.93 -19.09
CA GLN A 453 8.69 -6.63 -17.84
C GLN A 453 8.12 -7.43 -16.66
N THR A 454 8.98 -7.75 -15.70
CA THR A 454 8.62 -8.58 -14.55
C THR A 454 7.67 -7.86 -13.59
N CYS A 455 6.58 -8.50 -13.19
CA CYS A 455 5.60 -8.03 -12.21
C CYS A 455 5.35 -9.07 -11.10
N ASP A 456 4.71 -8.66 -10.01
CA ASP A 456 4.45 -9.57 -8.88
C ASP A 456 3.36 -10.59 -9.19
N ILE A 457 3.58 -11.84 -8.79
CA ILE A 457 2.71 -12.99 -9.10
C ILE A 457 1.27 -12.78 -8.60
N ALA A 458 1.12 -12.20 -7.41
CA ALA A 458 -0.17 -11.93 -6.80
C ALA A 458 -0.46 -10.43 -6.83
N GLY A 459 -1.51 -10.03 -7.54
CA GLY A 459 -1.95 -8.64 -7.59
C GLY A 459 -1.09 -7.68 -8.42
N GLY A 460 -0.03 -8.14 -9.10
CA GLY A 460 0.93 -7.29 -9.82
C GLY A 460 0.40 -6.59 -11.08
N GLY A 461 -0.88 -6.74 -11.45
CA GLY A 461 -1.46 -6.09 -12.63
C GLY A 461 -1.37 -4.57 -12.58
N HIS A 462 -1.50 -3.99 -11.38
CA HIS A 462 -1.38 -2.55 -11.16
C HIS A 462 0.00 -1.96 -11.52
N GLN A 463 1.03 -2.81 -11.56
CA GLN A 463 2.39 -2.43 -11.94
C GLN A 463 2.55 -2.26 -13.46
N CYS A 464 1.61 -2.79 -14.25
CA CYS A 464 1.70 -2.87 -15.70
C CYS A 464 0.91 -1.74 -16.36
N LYS A 465 1.42 -1.19 -17.47
CA LYS A 465 0.70 -0.17 -18.27
C LYS A 465 -0.67 -0.66 -18.74
N SER A 466 -0.76 -1.94 -19.07
CA SER A 466 -1.99 -2.61 -19.52
C SER A 466 -2.97 -2.94 -18.38
N GLY A 467 -2.50 -2.97 -17.12
CA GLY A 467 -3.25 -3.50 -15.99
C GLY A 467 -3.20 -5.02 -15.81
N TYR A 468 -2.50 -5.76 -16.68
CA TYR A 468 -2.47 -7.23 -16.65
C TYR A 468 -1.07 -7.78 -16.36
N CYS A 469 -1.02 -8.72 -15.42
CA CYS A 469 0.19 -9.44 -14.99
C CYS A 469 -0.14 -10.93 -14.85
N LYS A 470 0.64 -11.81 -15.48
CA LYS A 470 0.50 -13.27 -15.38
C LYS A 470 1.86 -13.93 -15.58
N LEU A 471 2.13 -15.03 -14.84
CA LEU A 471 3.46 -15.67 -14.79
C LEU A 471 4.60 -14.67 -14.55
N SER A 472 4.37 -13.71 -13.64
CA SER A 472 5.30 -12.63 -13.33
C SER A 472 5.68 -11.72 -14.50
N ARG A 473 4.87 -11.61 -15.56
CA ARG A 473 5.11 -10.67 -16.67
C ARG A 473 3.92 -9.79 -16.98
N CYS A 474 4.20 -8.52 -17.25
CA CYS A 474 3.25 -7.57 -17.80
C CYS A 474 2.94 -7.93 -19.25
N TYR A 475 1.67 -7.83 -19.64
CA TYR A 475 1.26 -8.08 -21.03
C TYR A 475 -0.03 -7.32 -21.36
N THR A 476 -0.28 -7.01 -22.63
CA THR A 476 -1.57 -6.49 -23.09
C THR A 476 -2.39 -7.62 -23.75
N PRO A 477 -3.61 -7.93 -23.29
CA PRO A 477 -4.43 -8.98 -23.89
C PRO A 477 -4.74 -8.71 -25.37
N ASN A 478 -4.70 -9.75 -26.20
CA ASN A 478 -5.03 -9.72 -27.64
C ASN A 478 -4.27 -8.64 -28.46
N SER A 479 -3.05 -8.29 -28.05
CA SER A 479 -2.28 -7.19 -28.66
C SER A 479 -1.21 -7.66 -29.64
N VAL A 480 -0.66 -8.86 -29.45
CA VAL A 480 0.48 -9.37 -30.20
C VAL A 480 0.00 -10.03 -31.51
N PRO A 481 0.43 -9.55 -32.68
CA PRO A 481 0.13 -10.19 -33.97
C PRO A 481 0.71 -11.60 -34.09
N MET A 482 0.15 -12.39 -35.01
CA MET A 482 0.74 -13.68 -35.40
C MET A 482 2.19 -13.50 -35.88
N GLY A 483 3.10 -14.38 -35.45
CA GLY A 483 4.53 -14.33 -35.78
C GLY A 483 5.38 -13.45 -34.86
N ASP A 484 4.77 -12.54 -34.10
CA ASP A 484 5.49 -11.69 -33.15
C ASP A 484 5.76 -12.39 -31.82
N THR A 485 6.68 -11.82 -31.04
CA THR A 485 7.10 -12.37 -29.75
C THR A 485 5.97 -12.32 -28.73
N CYS A 486 5.78 -13.43 -28.01
CA CYS A 486 4.83 -13.54 -26.91
C CYS A 486 5.44 -14.31 -25.73
N TYR A 487 4.78 -14.23 -24.57
CA TYR A 487 5.13 -15.00 -23.38
C TYR A 487 3.93 -15.74 -22.78
N LEU A 488 2.73 -15.43 -23.25
CA LEU A 488 1.45 -15.89 -22.71
C LEU A 488 0.46 -16.03 -23.87
N ASN A 489 -0.42 -17.04 -23.82
CA ASN A 489 -1.46 -17.23 -24.86
C ASN A 489 -2.37 -16.01 -24.98
N ASP A 490 -2.78 -15.44 -23.84
CA ASP A 490 -3.73 -14.33 -23.78
C ASP A 490 -3.18 -13.03 -24.41
N ALA A 491 -1.86 -12.93 -24.63
CA ALA A 491 -1.25 -11.79 -25.30
C ALA A 491 -1.46 -11.82 -26.82
N CYS A 492 -1.60 -13.02 -27.41
CA CYS A 492 -1.76 -13.20 -28.85
C CYS A 492 -3.14 -12.76 -29.31
N LYS A 493 -3.20 -11.92 -30.35
CA LYS A 493 -4.45 -11.47 -30.98
C LYS A 493 -5.18 -12.62 -31.68
N GLU A 494 -4.42 -13.50 -32.31
CA GLU A 494 -4.86 -14.76 -32.92
C GLU A 494 -3.80 -15.81 -32.59
N GLY A 495 -4.16 -17.09 -32.53
CA GLY A 495 -3.21 -18.14 -32.16
C GLY A 495 -3.01 -18.32 -30.65
N LYS A 496 -1.95 -19.05 -30.31
CA LYS A 496 -1.43 -19.26 -28.97
C LYS A 496 0.05 -18.97 -28.95
N CYS A 497 0.59 -18.73 -27.76
CA CYS A 497 2.02 -18.57 -27.64
C CYS A 497 2.70 -19.93 -27.79
N SER A 498 3.75 -20.00 -28.61
CA SER A 498 4.51 -21.24 -28.82
C SER A 498 5.19 -21.76 -27.53
N SER A 499 5.26 -20.92 -26.50
CA SER A 499 5.75 -21.26 -25.17
C SER A 499 4.68 -21.03 -24.10
N LEU A 500 4.54 -21.98 -23.17
CA LEU A 500 3.49 -22.01 -22.14
C LEU A 500 4.01 -21.76 -20.72
N ASP A 501 5.33 -21.73 -20.53
CA ASP A 501 5.98 -21.61 -19.22
C ASP A 501 6.38 -20.17 -18.88
N GLY A 502 5.95 -19.18 -19.68
CA GLY A 502 6.34 -17.79 -19.52
C GLY A 502 7.73 -17.46 -20.07
N THR A 503 8.35 -18.37 -20.83
CA THR A 503 9.54 -18.09 -21.64
C THR A 503 9.17 -17.48 -22.99
N LYS A 504 10.17 -16.93 -23.68
CA LYS A 504 9.99 -16.22 -24.95
C LYS A 504 9.51 -17.20 -26.04
N GLY A 505 8.28 -16.99 -26.51
CA GLY A 505 7.68 -17.70 -27.63
C GLY A 505 7.32 -16.75 -28.77
N THR A 506 6.60 -17.28 -29.75
CA THR A 506 5.99 -16.53 -30.85
C THR A 506 4.51 -16.90 -30.96
N CYS A 507 3.66 -15.94 -31.34
CA CYS A 507 2.25 -16.24 -31.57
C CYS A 507 2.13 -17.12 -32.81
N VAL A 508 1.59 -18.32 -32.63
CA VAL A 508 1.46 -19.36 -33.65
C VAL A 508 0.10 -20.03 -33.53
N CYS A 509 -0.44 -20.53 -34.63
CA CYS A 509 -1.58 -21.43 -34.57
C CYS A 509 -1.11 -22.89 -34.41
N GLN A 510 -1.89 -23.70 -33.70
CA GLN A 510 -1.69 -25.16 -33.60
C GLN A 510 -2.87 -25.93 -34.19
N ALA A 511 -4.06 -25.33 -34.18
CA ALA A 511 -5.27 -25.85 -34.79
C ALA A 511 -6.10 -24.71 -35.40
N ASP A 512 -7.02 -25.05 -36.29
CA ASP A 512 -7.91 -24.07 -36.95
C ASP A 512 -8.76 -23.28 -35.94
N ALA A 513 -9.08 -23.89 -34.80
CA ALA A 513 -9.78 -23.24 -33.70
C ALA A 513 -9.03 -22.01 -33.14
N ASP A 514 -7.71 -21.94 -33.33
CA ASP A 514 -6.90 -20.80 -32.88
C ASP A 514 -6.97 -19.61 -33.86
N CYS A 515 -7.51 -19.79 -35.07
CA CYS A 515 -7.49 -18.82 -36.17
C CYS A 515 -8.76 -17.99 -36.34
N GLY A 516 -9.76 -18.18 -35.48
CA GLY A 516 -11.05 -17.49 -35.60
C GLY A 516 -11.86 -17.95 -36.83
N LYS A 517 -13.08 -17.42 -37.01
CA LYS A 517 -13.98 -17.84 -38.09
C LYS A 517 -13.41 -17.44 -39.47
N GLY A 518 -13.46 -18.36 -40.43
CA GLY A 518 -13.10 -18.10 -41.83
C GLY A 518 -11.61 -18.29 -42.15
N LYS A 519 -10.82 -18.82 -41.20
CA LYS A 519 -9.40 -19.10 -41.37
C LYS A 519 -9.06 -20.54 -40.93
N TYR A 520 -7.93 -21.06 -41.40
CA TYR A 520 -7.34 -22.33 -40.99
C TYR A 520 -5.89 -22.13 -40.55
N CYS A 521 -5.36 -23.08 -39.78
CA CYS A 521 -3.97 -23.08 -39.35
C CYS A 521 -3.08 -23.81 -40.36
N ASN A 522 -2.09 -23.12 -40.93
CA ASN A 522 -1.17 -23.76 -41.87
C ASN A 522 -0.16 -24.66 -41.15
N ALA A 523 -0.42 -25.96 -41.10
CA ALA A 523 0.50 -26.96 -40.55
C ALA A 523 1.67 -27.34 -41.49
N GLY A 524 1.77 -26.70 -42.67
CA GLY A 524 2.77 -26.96 -43.69
C GLY A 524 4.21 -26.72 -43.25
N ILE A 525 5.15 -26.93 -44.18
CA ILE A 525 6.60 -26.70 -43.97
C ILE A 525 7.10 -25.43 -44.66
N ASP A 526 6.19 -24.64 -45.22
CA ASP A 526 6.50 -23.42 -45.96
C ASP A 526 6.78 -22.21 -45.04
N ALA A 527 7.10 -21.06 -45.64
CA ALA A 527 7.41 -19.83 -44.91
C ALA A 527 6.24 -19.24 -44.11
N THR A 528 5.01 -19.75 -44.32
CA THR A 528 3.79 -19.36 -43.60
C THR A 528 3.32 -20.44 -42.61
N LYS A 529 4.18 -21.40 -42.28
CA LYS A 529 3.94 -22.41 -41.25
C LYS A 529 3.47 -21.78 -39.94
N ASN A 530 2.52 -22.45 -39.30
CA ASN A 530 1.86 -22.08 -38.05
C ASN A 530 1.22 -20.68 -38.08
N SER A 531 0.82 -20.20 -39.26
CA SER A 531 0.08 -18.95 -39.43
C SER A 531 -1.38 -19.21 -39.79
N CYS A 532 -2.25 -18.27 -39.42
CA CYS A 532 -3.67 -18.31 -39.75
C CYS A 532 -3.93 -17.76 -41.15
N LEU A 533 -4.35 -18.64 -42.07
CA LEU A 533 -4.64 -18.30 -43.47
C LEU A 533 -6.14 -18.33 -43.72
N ALA A 534 -6.64 -17.53 -44.66
CA ALA A 534 -8.05 -17.56 -45.04
C ALA A 534 -8.44 -18.93 -45.61
N LEU A 535 -9.66 -19.39 -45.29
CA LEU A 535 -10.22 -20.59 -45.92
C LEU A 535 -10.32 -20.39 -47.42
N LYS A 536 -9.84 -21.39 -48.15
CA LYS A 536 -9.79 -21.46 -49.60
C LYS A 536 -11.19 -21.71 -50.16
N SER A 537 -11.53 -20.98 -51.21
CA SER A 537 -12.74 -21.10 -51.99
C SER A 537 -12.67 -22.31 -52.92
N ASP A 538 -13.81 -22.69 -53.49
CA ASP A 538 -13.87 -23.78 -54.46
C ASP A 538 -12.89 -23.55 -55.63
N ASN A 539 -12.27 -24.64 -56.08
CA ASN A 539 -11.25 -24.74 -57.12
C ASN A 539 -9.85 -24.22 -56.73
N GLU A 540 -9.67 -23.63 -55.56
CA GLU A 540 -8.32 -23.31 -55.04
C GLU A 540 -7.58 -24.59 -54.62
N THR A 541 -6.25 -24.54 -54.66
CA THR A 541 -5.40 -25.71 -54.39
C THR A 541 -5.32 -26.00 -52.89
N CYS A 542 -5.61 -27.24 -52.48
CA CYS A 542 -5.49 -27.72 -51.10
C CYS A 542 -4.49 -28.90 -51.01
N ASP A 543 -4.00 -29.19 -49.81
CA ASP A 543 -3.03 -30.28 -49.62
C ASP A 543 -3.65 -31.65 -49.88
N ILE A 544 -2.91 -32.52 -50.58
CA ILE A 544 -3.39 -33.84 -51.02
C ILE A 544 -3.78 -34.74 -49.83
N ALA A 545 -3.10 -34.61 -48.70
CA ALA A 545 -3.38 -35.36 -47.48
C ALA A 545 -3.84 -34.39 -46.38
N GLY A 546 -5.09 -34.55 -45.93
CA GLY A 546 -5.65 -33.77 -44.82
C GLY A 546 -6.03 -32.32 -45.17
N GLY A 547 -6.02 -31.92 -46.45
CA GLY A 547 -6.30 -30.55 -46.87
C GLY A 547 -7.76 -30.07 -46.78
N ASP A 548 -8.69 -30.94 -46.34
CA ASP A 548 -10.12 -30.62 -46.20
C ASP A 548 -10.37 -29.37 -45.35
N HIS A 549 -9.62 -29.22 -44.26
CA HIS A 549 -9.71 -28.11 -43.33
C HIS A 549 -9.29 -26.76 -43.91
N GLN A 550 -8.61 -26.76 -45.06
CA GLN A 550 -8.20 -25.54 -45.76
C GLN A 550 -9.35 -24.94 -46.57
N CYS A 551 -10.40 -25.71 -46.84
CA CYS A 551 -11.48 -25.36 -47.76
C CYS A 551 -12.71 -24.83 -47.01
N LYS A 552 -13.37 -23.79 -47.54
CA LYS A 552 -14.61 -23.24 -46.98
C LYS A 552 -15.73 -24.28 -46.84
N SER A 553 -15.76 -25.24 -47.74
CA SER A 553 -16.73 -26.34 -47.77
C SER A 553 -16.37 -27.51 -46.85
N GLY A 554 -15.12 -27.59 -46.39
CA GLY A 554 -14.58 -28.75 -45.68
C GLY A 554 -14.24 -29.95 -46.57
N TYR A 555 -14.16 -29.79 -47.89
CA TYR A 555 -13.83 -30.90 -48.80
C TYR A 555 -12.71 -30.53 -49.78
N CYS A 556 -11.71 -31.40 -49.85
CA CYS A 556 -10.53 -31.36 -50.70
C CYS A 556 -10.34 -32.72 -51.40
N LYS A 557 -10.24 -32.72 -52.73
CA LYS A 557 -9.95 -33.93 -53.50
C LYS A 557 -9.12 -33.60 -54.72
N LEU A 558 -8.15 -34.45 -55.06
CA LEU A 558 -7.15 -34.19 -56.11
C LEU A 558 -6.50 -32.81 -55.97
N SER A 559 -6.16 -32.42 -54.73
CA SER A 559 -5.55 -31.12 -54.42
C SER A 559 -6.44 -29.91 -54.77
N ARG A 560 -7.77 -30.07 -54.85
CA ARG A 560 -8.72 -28.97 -55.12
C ARG A 560 -9.84 -28.91 -54.09
N CYS A 561 -10.11 -27.71 -53.58
CA CYS A 561 -11.29 -27.45 -52.75
C CYS A 561 -12.55 -27.55 -53.61
N TYR A 562 -13.62 -28.13 -53.08
CA TYR A 562 -14.91 -28.19 -53.78
C TYR A 562 -16.07 -28.27 -52.79
N THR A 563 -17.26 -27.79 -53.16
CA THR A 563 -18.49 -28.06 -52.41
C THR A 563 -19.25 -29.22 -53.06
N PRO A 564 -19.52 -30.32 -52.34
CA PRO A 564 -20.26 -31.46 -52.91
C PRO A 564 -21.63 -31.06 -53.46
N ASN A 565 -21.98 -31.56 -54.64
CA ASN A 565 -23.28 -31.35 -55.30
C ASN A 565 -23.69 -29.87 -55.47
N SER A 566 -22.74 -28.96 -55.58
CA SER A 566 -23.00 -27.51 -55.63
C SER A 566 -23.02 -26.93 -57.05
N VAL A 567 -22.28 -27.53 -57.97
CA VAL A 567 -22.06 -27.00 -59.33
C VAL A 567 -23.19 -27.46 -60.25
N PRO A 568 -23.98 -26.55 -60.84
CA PRO A 568 -25.00 -26.89 -61.82
C PRO A 568 -24.44 -27.52 -63.10
N MET A 569 -25.29 -28.22 -63.84
CA MET A 569 -24.94 -28.71 -65.18
C MET A 569 -24.57 -27.54 -66.10
N GLY A 570 -23.53 -27.70 -66.92
CA GLY A 570 -23.02 -26.64 -67.80
C GLY A 570 -22.03 -25.66 -67.14
N GLU A 571 -21.87 -25.70 -65.82
CA GLU A 571 -20.89 -24.86 -65.11
C GLU A 571 -19.53 -25.56 -64.95
N THR A 572 -18.50 -24.76 -64.64
CA THR A 572 -17.12 -25.25 -64.50
C THR A 572 -16.98 -26.19 -63.31
N CYS A 573 -16.34 -27.35 -63.53
CA CYS A 573 -16.00 -28.32 -62.49
C CYS A 573 -14.57 -28.83 -62.65
N TYR A 574 -14.05 -29.46 -61.61
CA TYR A 574 -12.74 -30.15 -61.64
C TYR A 574 -12.85 -31.60 -61.10
N LEU A 575 -14.00 -31.95 -60.52
CA LEU A 575 -14.28 -33.20 -59.83
C LEU A 575 -15.74 -33.59 -60.07
N ASN A 576 -16.03 -34.89 -60.21
CA ASN A 576 -17.41 -35.38 -60.34
C ASN A 576 -18.28 -34.98 -59.15
N ASP A 577 -17.73 -35.09 -57.94
CA ASP A 577 -18.46 -34.91 -56.68
C ASP A 577 -18.91 -33.45 -56.48
N ALA A 578 -18.32 -32.49 -57.20
CA ALA A 578 -18.75 -31.10 -57.18
C ALA A 578 -20.05 -30.88 -57.97
N CYS A 579 -20.32 -31.70 -58.99
CA CYS A 579 -21.50 -31.57 -59.85
C CYS A 579 -22.76 -31.98 -59.09
N LYS A 580 -23.78 -31.10 -59.10
CA LYS A 580 -25.09 -31.37 -58.51
C LYS A 580 -25.77 -32.57 -59.16
N GLU A 581 -25.60 -32.71 -60.47
CA GLU A 581 -26.06 -33.83 -61.29
C GLU A 581 -25.03 -34.05 -62.42
N GLY A 582 -24.89 -35.28 -62.92
CA GLY A 582 -23.91 -35.60 -63.96
C GLY A 582 -22.51 -35.92 -63.40
N LYS A 583 -21.52 -35.78 -64.27
CA LYS A 583 -20.09 -35.95 -63.97
C LYS A 583 -19.31 -34.78 -64.53
N CYS A 584 -18.11 -34.56 -64.01
CA CYS A 584 -17.23 -33.59 -64.60
C CYS A 584 -16.67 -34.14 -65.93
N SER A 585 -16.67 -33.30 -66.97
CA SER A 585 -16.15 -33.71 -68.29
C SER A 585 -14.66 -34.05 -68.27
N SER A 586 -13.94 -33.62 -67.22
CA SER A 586 -12.55 -33.95 -66.94
C SER A 586 -12.41 -34.61 -65.56
N LEU A 587 -11.55 -35.64 -65.46
CA LEU A 587 -11.46 -36.53 -64.29
C LEU A 587 -10.11 -36.46 -63.56
N ASP A 588 -9.16 -35.68 -64.07
CA ASP A 588 -7.79 -35.57 -63.58
C ASP A 588 -7.53 -34.28 -62.78
N GLY A 589 -8.59 -33.60 -62.33
CA GLY A 589 -8.47 -32.32 -61.63
C GLY A 589 -8.14 -31.15 -62.56
N THR A 590 -8.24 -31.33 -63.88
CA THR A 590 -8.22 -30.22 -64.86
C THR A 590 -9.60 -29.61 -65.06
N LYS A 591 -9.63 -28.40 -65.62
CA LYS A 591 -10.86 -27.62 -65.82
C LYS A 591 -11.79 -28.34 -66.80
N GLY A 592 -12.93 -28.79 -66.30
CA GLY A 592 -14.02 -29.38 -67.07
C GLY A 592 -15.34 -28.62 -66.87
N THR A 593 -16.41 -29.24 -67.34
CA THR A 593 -17.78 -28.74 -67.21
C THR A 593 -18.67 -29.88 -66.73
N CYS A 594 -19.62 -29.61 -65.84
CA CYS A 594 -20.58 -30.62 -65.40
C CYS A 594 -21.44 -31.02 -66.60
N VAL A 595 -21.36 -32.29 -66.97
CA VAL A 595 -22.04 -32.87 -68.14
C VAL A 595 -22.63 -34.22 -67.76
N CYS A 596 -23.68 -34.62 -68.45
CA CYS A 596 -24.04 -36.02 -68.54
C CYS A 596 -23.64 -36.52 -69.94
N LYS A 597 -23.18 -37.78 -70.05
CA LYS A 597 -22.94 -38.47 -71.32
C LYS A 597 -23.88 -39.66 -71.49
N ALA A 598 -24.31 -40.26 -70.39
CA ALA A 598 -25.27 -41.35 -70.37
C ALA A 598 -26.21 -41.22 -69.17
N ASP A 599 -27.35 -41.91 -69.22
CA ASP A 599 -28.35 -41.94 -68.14
C ASP A 599 -27.74 -42.30 -66.78
N VAL A 600 -26.72 -43.15 -66.76
CA VAL A 600 -26.02 -43.55 -65.52
C VAL A 600 -25.34 -42.38 -64.81
N ASP A 601 -25.02 -41.29 -65.52
CA ASP A 601 -24.44 -40.08 -64.93
C ASP A 601 -25.49 -39.24 -64.18
N CYS A 602 -26.78 -39.45 -64.46
CA CYS A 602 -27.88 -38.65 -63.93
C CYS A 602 -28.55 -39.25 -62.69
N GLY A 603 -28.12 -40.43 -62.24
CA GLY A 603 -28.78 -41.17 -61.16
C GLY A 603 -30.08 -41.85 -61.60
N GLN A 604 -30.64 -42.67 -60.70
CA GLN A 604 -31.84 -43.47 -61.02
C GLN A 604 -33.05 -42.59 -61.36
N GLY A 605 -33.81 -43.00 -62.38
CA GLY A 605 -35.05 -42.33 -62.78
C GLY A 605 -34.87 -41.07 -63.63
N LYS A 606 -33.64 -40.75 -64.04
CA LYS A 606 -33.33 -39.66 -64.99
C LYS A 606 -32.65 -40.20 -66.24
N TRP A 607 -32.72 -39.45 -67.33
CA TRP A 607 -31.99 -39.68 -68.58
C TRP A 607 -31.12 -38.48 -68.91
N CYS A 608 -30.05 -38.72 -69.66
CA CYS A 608 -29.15 -37.66 -70.08
C CYS A 608 -29.53 -37.15 -71.46
N ASP A 609 -29.79 -35.85 -71.62
CA ASP A 609 -30.09 -35.29 -72.93
C ASP A 609 -28.87 -35.07 -73.83
N ALA A 610 -27.67 -35.18 -73.26
CA ALA A 610 -26.37 -35.03 -73.92
C ALA A 610 -26.26 -33.75 -74.77
N GLY A 611 -27.03 -32.70 -74.45
CA GLY A 611 -27.08 -31.46 -75.21
C GLY A 611 -27.67 -31.59 -76.63
N ILE A 612 -28.41 -32.66 -76.94
CA ILE A 612 -29.01 -32.91 -78.26
C ILE A 612 -29.98 -31.79 -78.68
N ASP A 613 -30.55 -31.04 -77.73
CA ASP A 613 -31.43 -29.89 -78.01
C ASP A 613 -30.69 -28.58 -78.32
N THR A 614 -29.35 -28.61 -78.43
CA THR A 614 -28.43 -27.49 -78.72
C THR A 614 -28.45 -26.32 -77.73
N LYS A 615 -29.21 -26.38 -76.62
CA LYS A 615 -29.36 -25.23 -75.72
C LYS A 615 -28.91 -25.47 -74.29
N VAL A 616 -29.08 -26.66 -73.71
CA VAL A 616 -28.55 -26.97 -72.37
C VAL A 616 -28.31 -28.48 -72.24
N ASN A 617 -27.09 -28.92 -71.87
CA ASN A 617 -26.89 -30.30 -71.41
C ASN A 617 -27.53 -30.45 -70.03
N ALA A 618 -28.44 -31.40 -69.84
CA ALA A 618 -29.19 -31.59 -68.60
C ALA A 618 -29.57 -33.04 -68.33
N CYS A 619 -29.63 -33.39 -67.05
CA CYS A 619 -30.27 -34.60 -66.57
C CYS A 619 -31.77 -34.36 -66.41
N ARG A 620 -32.59 -35.12 -67.13
CA ARG A 620 -34.05 -34.93 -67.15
C ARG A 620 -34.76 -36.14 -66.54
N PRO A 621 -35.89 -35.96 -65.83
CA PRO A 621 -36.70 -37.09 -65.37
C PRO A 621 -37.09 -38.02 -66.53
N LYS A 622 -37.04 -39.33 -66.30
CA LYS A 622 -37.57 -40.31 -67.26
C LYS A 622 -39.08 -40.15 -67.39
N LEU A 623 -39.53 -40.21 -68.63
CA LEU A 623 -40.89 -40.01 -69.06
C LEU A 623 -41.78 -41.19 -68.65
N ASN A 624 -43.00 -40.88 -68.22
CA ASN A 624 -44.03 -41.88 -67.91
C ASN A 624 -44.65 -42.43 -69.20
N LYS A 625 -45.38 -43.54 -69.07
CA LYS A 625 -46.17 -44.12 -70.15
C LYS A 625 -47.10 -43.07 -70.79
N GLY A 626 -47.12 -43.02 -72.12
CA GLY A 626 -47.93 -42.08 -72.93
C GLY A 626 -47.31 -40.70 -73.14
N GLU A 627 -46.19 -40.38 -72.48
CA GLU A 627 -45.49 -39.11 -72.71
C GLU A 627 -44.64 -39.17 -73.99
N LYS A 628 -44.58 -38.04 -74.72
CA LYS A 628 -43.87 -37.95 -75.99
C LYS A 628 -42.36 -38.07 -75.81
N CYS A 629 -41.76 -39.13 -76.34
CA CYS A 629 -40.33 -39.42 -76.24
C CYS A 629 -39.52 -39.02 -77.48
N GLY A 630 -40.14 -38.70 -78.62
CA GLY A 630 -39.40 -38.30 -79.82
C GLY A 630 -40.24 -37.71 -80.96
N THR A 631 -39.56 -37.41 -82.06
CA THR A 631 -40.14 -37.00 -83.35
C THR A 631 -39.66 -37.93 -84.47
N ALA A 632 -40.39 -37.96 -85.59
CA ALA A 632 -40.03 -38.77 -86.76
C ALA A 632 -38.59 -38.46 -87.23
N GLY A 633 -37.77 -39.50 -87.33
CA GLY A 633 -36.35 -39.42 -87.74
C GLY A 633 -35.33 -39.31 -86.60
N SER A 634 -35.75 -39.23 -85.33
CA SER A 634 -34.84 -39.16 -84.18
C SER A 634 -34.46 -40.56 -83.68
N LEU A 635 -33.21 -41.01 -83.90
CA LEU A 635 -32.68 -42.28 -83.39
C LEU A 635 -32.25 -42.16 -81.91
N GLY A 636 -32.50 -43.19 -81.10
CA GLY A 636 -31.99 -43.30 -79.72
C GLY A 636 -32.89 -42.73 -78.60
N ASN A 637 -34.21 -42.65 -78.77
CA ASN A 637 -35.12 -42.04 -77.78
C ASN A 637 -35.63 -42.99 -76.66
N ASP A 638 -35.37 -44.30 -76.77
CA ASP A 638 -35.88 -45.32 -75.84
C ASP A 638 -35.47 -45.07 -74.39
N HIS A 639 -34.24 -44.60 -74.18
CA HIS A 639 -33.67 -44.31 -72.87
C HIS A 639 -34.42 -43.22 -72.09
N LYS A 640 -35.20 -42.35 -72.78
CA LYS A 640 -35.99 -41.28 -72.17
C LYS A 640 -37.17 -41.82 -71.37
N CYS A 641 -37.64 -43.03 -71.66
CA CYS A 641 -38.81 -43.63 -71.04
C CYS A 641 -38.45 -44.45 -69.80
N LYS A 642 -39.31 -44.42 -68.76
CA LYS A 642 -39.16 -45.30 -67.59
C LYS A 642 -39.19 -46.79 -67.97
N SER A 643 -39.98 -47.14 -68.98
CA SER A 643 -40.07 -48.49 -69.54
C SER A 643 -38.88 -48.89 -70.42
N GLY A 644 -38.02 -47.93 -70.80
CA GLY A 644 -36.91 -48.16 -71.73
C GLY A 644 -37.35 -48.40 -73.17
N GLU A 645 -38.60 -48.14 -73.54
CA GLU A 645 -39.13 -48.30 -74.90
C GLU A 645 -39.96 -47.08 -75.35
N CYS A 646 -39.65 -46.55 -76.52
CA CYS A 646 -40.30 -45.42 -77.19
C CYS A 646 -40.86 -45.87 -78.55
N SER A 647 -42.18 -45.81 -78.76
CA SER A 647 -42.80 -46.33 -80.00
C SER A 647 -44.05 -45.56 -80.40
N GLY A 648 -44.57 -45.79 -81.62
CA GLY A 648 -45.88 -45.25 -82.05
C GLY A 648 -45.85 -44.21 -83.17
N PHE A 649 -45.07 -44.42 -84.24
CA PHE A 649 -45.07 -43.53 -85.41
C PHE A 649 -46.51 -43.16 -85.86
N PRO A 650 -46.83 -41.88 -86.14
CA PRO A 650 -45.92 -40.72 -86.19
C PRO A 650 -45.69 -40.01 -84.85
N LYS A 651 -46.35 -40.44 -83.75
CA LYS A 651 -46.26 -39.86 -82.41
C LYS A 651 -45.52 -40.81 -81.46
N TYR A 652 -44.20 -40.66 -81.37
CA TYR A 652 -43.37 -41.48 -80.50
C TYR A 652 -43.66 -41.19 -79.02
N GLU A 653 -44.25 -42.15 -78.32
CA GLU A 653 -44.64 -42.09 -76.91
C GLU A 653 -44.05 -43.27 -76.11
N CYS A 654 -43.84 -43.08 -74.81
CA CYS A 654 -43.31 -44.12 -73.92
C CYS A 654 -44.35 -45.22 -73.66
N LYS A 655 -43.92 -46.49 -73.71
CA LYS A 655 -44.81 -47.66 -73.49
C LYS A 655 -45.16 -47.93 -72.03
#